data_AF-G3IRD1-F1
#
_entry.id   AF-G3IRD1-F1
#
_cell.length_a   1.000
_cell.length_b   1.000
_cell.length_c   1.000
_cell.angle_alpha   90.00
_cell.angle_beta   90.00
_cell.angle_gamma   90.00
#
_symmetry.space_group_name_H-M   'P 1'
#
loop_
_entity.id
_entity.type
_entity.pdbx_description
1 polymer ?
#
loop_
_entity_poly.entity_id
_entity_poly.type
_entity_poly.pdbx_seq_one_letter_code
_entity_poly.pdbx_strand_id
1 'polypeptide(L)'
;MSSNYDDVKLQLVGFGLQVDRLTTGRMIRCRVEGDREKRGWYILHEITLTGGDIVFVGSYGIWQGADNNAQKIEITRTDLSAEQKAAIKQRIADDKKRVDAEQKRKAEQSAAKASAAWRNLEIDGDCDYLHRKGIIPHGVRFTEKGALAVPMLDTQGRIHGLQFILDKDKQKDLIAKHNGRDKQYWPAGAVKKAHFHLIDSPTTLILVAEGYATGATAYEATGFPVAIAFDAGNLQAVAQALKKYYREAQILILADDDAFARCQHCQKPVQVNLSATCPHCNEPHGKKNAGKECAELAALAVNGRVVSPKFADPEARFDHYCRNQGKLTDFNDLHLTDGLHTVRIQIEEAIKQAGFTVTAKAREAQPQGGGEATKAALKPIDCYDHALGRFSLVYAMGGMLFDAQEHMRIALNDFKQACVHSDIPKRWQESKQRRIVRPDEVGFDPTEKDKNITCNVWDGFPTTPIDGNCDRLLDLLMYMCADEKNSDAVYNWVLRWLAYPLQHPGAKMKTTIVIHGPQGTGKNLFFDVILGIYGKYGRIIDQSAIEDKFNDCFGGKLFMLADEVVARSDLYHIKNKLKGLITGDRIRINPKNMAAYEEANHVNLVFLSNERMPVVLDQDDRRHQVIWTPAKLGPDFYKEIALEIDNGGAEALHYYLVNLPLGDFNPHTKPLMTAAKQDLQDLSKDSIIRFYDEWNTKEISGVPPIPALSEDIYTLYTHWCRREGVRAAPKNKAIDAIAKRPGVKKERKRYLNGVSMVENPKTIITPANAEEMSPGNSEAGWLGFNINNFKDSVDAYKEDSRA
;
A
#
# COMPACT_ATOMS: atom_id res chain seq x y z
N MET A 1 45.92 43.68 -41.19
CA MET A 1 46.43 42.92 -40.02
C MET A 1 46.40 43.86 -38.83
N SER A 2 46.15 43.35 -37.62
CA SER A 2 46.09 44.22 -36.45
C SER A 2 47.44 44.88 -36.17
N SER A 3 47.45 46.15 -35.81
CA SER A 3 48.67 46.93 -35.59
C SER A 3 49.51 46.46 -34.39
N ASN A 4 48.92 45.70 -33.46
CA ASN A 4 49.64 45.08 -32.34
C ASN A 4 49.66 43.53 -32.40
N TYR A 5 49.44 42.93 -33.57
CA TYR A 5 49.39 41.47 -33.71
C TYR A 5 50.66 40.78 -33.18
N ASP A 6 51.84 41.28 -33.57
CA ASP A 6 53.12 40.69 -33.19
C ASP A 6 53.45 40.93 -31.70
N ASP A 7 53.10 42.10 -31.17
CA ASP A 7 53.25 42.42 -29.74
C ASP A 7 52.41 41.50 -28.85
N VAL A 8 51.13 41.31 -29.22
CA VAL A 8 50.25 40.36 -28.52
C VAL A 8 50.82 38.95 -28.61
N LYS A 9 51.29 38.51 -29.78
CA LYS A 9 51.90 37.18 -29.93
C LYS A 9 53.14 37.03 -29.05
N LEU A 10 53.99 38.05 -28.95
CA LEU A 10 55.16 38.07 -28.07
C LEU A 10 54.78 37.97 -26.59
N GLN A 11 53.74 38.67 -26.13
CA GLN A 11 53.27 38.57 -24.74
C GLN A 11 52.81 37.14 -24.41
N LEU A 12 52.04 36.50 -25.30
CA LEU A 12 51.59 35.11 -25.09
C LEU A 12 52.77 34.12 -25.05
N VAL A 13 53.68 34.21 -26.02
CA VAL A 13 54.85 33.31 -26.10
C VAL A 13 55.81 33.55 -24.95
N GLY A 14 56.05 34.79 -24.56
CA GLY A 14 56.89 35.15 -23.41
C GLY A 14 56.33 34.67 -22.07
N PHE A 15 55.01 34.46 -21.98
CA PHE A 15 54.37 33.83 -20.82
C PHE A 15 54.41 32.28 -20.86
N GLY A 16 55.05 31.70 -21.88
CA GLY A 16 55.21 30.26 -22.07
C GLY A 16 54.08 29.59 -22.86
N LEU A 17 53.20 30.35 -23.52
CA LEU A 17 52.11 29.80 -24.35
C LEU A 17 52.61 29.49 -25.77
N GLN A 18 52.33 28.27 -26.25
CA GLN A 18 52.66 27.86 -27.62
C GLN A 18 51.51 28.23 -28.58
N VAL A 19 51.73 29.27 -29.39
CA VAL A 19 50.70 29.84 -30.29
C VAL A 19 51.27 30.18 -31.67
N ASP A 20 50.79 29.49 -32.70
CA ASP A 20 51.22 29.72 -34.09
C ASP A 20 50.51 30.92 -34.72
N ARG A 21 49.19 31.01 -34.53
CA ARG A 21 48.32 32.04 -35.09
C ARG A 21 47.29 32.53 -34.06
N LEU A 22 47.14 33.84 -33.95
CA LEU A 22 46.15 34.43 -33.06
C LEU A 22 44.75 34.33 -33.68
N THR A 23 43.76 34.00 -32.85
CA THR A 23 42.34 33.90 -33.23
C THR A 23 41.54 34.78 -32.27
N THR A 24 40.63 35.57 -32.80
CA THR A 24 39.82 36.53 -32.03
C THR A 24 38.38 36.03 -31.86
N GLY A 25 37.64 36.62 -30.92
CA GLY A 25 36.20 36.40 -30.72
C GLY A 25 35.80 35.15 -29.93
N ARG A 26 36.76 34.30 -29.52
CA ARG A 26 36.51 33.13 -28.65
C ARG A 26 37.74 32.79 -27.82
N MET A 27 37.54 32.09 -26.71
CA MET A 27 38.64 31.54 -25.92
C MET A 27 39.31 30.37 -26.66
N ILE A 28 40.63 30.38 -26.70
CA ILE A 28 41.46 29.34 -27.31
C ILE A 28 42.30 28.67 -26.23
N ARG A 29 42.38 27.32 -26.27
CA ARG A 29 43.27 26.52 -25.42
C ARG A 29 44.55 26.16 -26.17
N CYS A 30 45.70 26.42 -25.58
CA CYS A 30 47.03 26.17 -26.15
C CYS A 30 47.93 25.38 -25.19
N ARG A 31 49.02 24.84 -25.71
CA ARG A 31 50.04 24.15 -24.90
C ARG A 31 50.93 25.16 -24.19
N VAL A 32 51.52 24.74 -23.09
CA VAL A 32 52.54 25.50 -22.36
C VAL A 32 53.89 24.84 -22.63
N GLU A 33 54.94 25.64 -22.74
CA GLU A 33 56.30 25.12 -22.90
C GLU A 33 56.68 24.17 -21.75
N GLY A 34 57.27 23.02 -22.08
CA GLY A 34 57.63 21.98 -21.11
C GLY A 34 56.48 21.07 -20.65
N ASP A 35 55.27 21.24 -21.20
CA ASP A 35 54.07 20.59 -20.68
C ASP A 35 53.28 19.83 -21.76
N ARG A 36 52.69 18.69 -21.38
CA ARG A 36 51.98 17.80 -22.33
C ARG A 36 50.51 18.19 -22.50
N GLU A 37 49.92 18.85 -21.50
CA GLU A 37 48.51 19.22 -21.48
C GLU A 37 48.26 20.65 -22.01
N LYS A 38 47.08 20.90 -22.58
CA LYS A 38 46.68 22.24 -23.05
C LYS A 38 46.20 23.12 -21.89
N ARG A 39 47.08 23.41 -20.92
CA ARG A 39 46.78 24.25 -19.74
C ARG A 39 46.74 25.75 -20.04
N GLY A 40 47.36 26.18 -21.13
CA GLY A 40 47.36 27.56 -21.58
C GLY A 40 46.03 28.00 -22.21
N TRP A 41 45.67 29.27 -22.06
CA TRP A 41 44.50 29.85 -22.70
C TRP A 41 44.68 31.32 -23.05
N TYR A 42 43.94 31.80 -24.06
CA TYR A 42 43.80 33.22 -24.37
C TYR A 42 42.43 33.55 -24.97
N ILE A 43 41.99 34.79 -24.81
CA ILE A 43 40.81 35.36 -25.48
C ILE A 43 41.17 36.76 -25.98
N LEU A 44 40.98 37.00 -27.28
CA LEU A 44 41.33 38.26 -27.95
C LEU A 44 40.13 38.82 -28.70
N HIS A 45 40.04 40.15 -28.78
CA HIS A 45 38.99 40.89 -29.44
C HIS A 45 39.58 41.98 -30.33
N GLU A 46 38.96 42.22 -31.48
CA GLU A 46 39.38 43.26 -32.43
C GLU A 46 38.67 44.58 -32.15
N ILE A 47 39.42 45.68 -32.19
CA ILE A 47 38.91 47.02 -31.98
C ILE A 47 39.51 47.96 -33.00
N THR A 48 38.66 48.76 -33.65
CA THR A 48 39.09 49.86 -34.52
C THR A 48 39.30 51.13 -33.70
N LEU A 49 40.51 51.69 -33.71
CA LEU A 49 40.87 52.96 -33.09
C LEU A 49 40.35 54.14 -33.90
N THR A 50 40.37 55.34 -33.30
CA THR A 50 39.89 56.60 -33.89
C THR A 50 40.61 56.97 -35.20
N GLY A 51 41.82 56.45 -35.41
CA GLY A 51 42.60 56.60 -36.65
C GLY A 51 42.35 55.52 -37.72
N GLY A 52 41.44 54.56 -37.49
CA GLY A 52 41.13 53.46 -38.42
C GLY A 52 41.93 52.18 -38.21
N ASP A 53 42.93 52.18 -37.32
CA ASP A 53 43.76 51.01 -37.01
C ASP A 53 43.02 49.95 -36.20
N ILE A 54 43.23 48.67 -36.50
CA ILE A 54 42.65 47.54 -35.74
C ILE A 54 43.67 47.06 -34.70
N VAL A 55 43.31 47.07 -33.41
CA VAL A 55 44.11 46.49 -32.31
C VAL A 55 43.43 45.28 -31.68
N PHE A 56 44.22 44.33 -31.21
CA PHE A 56 43.79 43.20 -30.40
C PHE A 56 43.87 43.54 -28.91
N VAL A 57 42.78 43.29 -28.18
CA VAL A 57 42.72 43.42 -26.72
C VAL A 57 42.20 42.12 -26.10
N GLY A 58 42.56 41.83 -24.86
CA GLY A 58 42.07 40.61 -24.22
C GLY A 58 42.84 40.17 -22.98
N SER A 59 42.77 38.87 -22.70
CA SER A 59 43.48 38.24 -21.58
C SER A 59 43.99 36.85 -21.95
N TYR A 60 45.01 36.40 -21.23
CA TYR A 60 45.66 35.10 -21.40
C TYR A 60 46.10 34.53 -20.05
N GLY A 61 46.42 33.24 -19.96
CA GLY A 61 46.84 32.65 -18.70
C GLY A 61 47.15 31.16 -18.79
N ILE A 62 47.58 30.59 -17.66
CA ILE A 62 47.88 29.16 -17.51
C ILE A 62 47.12 28.63 -16.29
N TRP A 63 46.30 27.60 -16.48
CA TRP A 63 45.54 26.99 -15.38
C TRP A 63 46.47 26.23 -14.42
N GLN A 64 46.38 26.55 -13.13
CA GLN A 64 47.05 25.84 -12.03
C GLN A 64 45.98 25.42 -11.00
N GLY A 65 45.53 24.17 -11.09
CA GLY A 65 44.40 23.71 -10.28
C GLY A 65 43.12 24.48 -10.62
N ALA A 66 42.53 25.16 -9.62
CA ALA A 66 41.33 25.99 -9.79
C ALA A 66 41.63 27.45 -10.18
N ASP A 67 42.89 27.88 -10.15
CA ASP A 67 43.32 29.23 -10.52
C ASP A 67 43.58 29.31 -12.03
N ASN A 68 43.05 30.35 -12.68
CA ASN A 68 43.19 30.58 -14.12
C ASN A 68 44.40 31.46 -14.49
N ASN A 69 45.08 32.04 -13.51
CA ASN A 69 46.25 32.92 -13.63
C ASN A 69 46.12 33.92 -14.79
N ALA A 70 44.99 34.64 -14.82
CA ALA A 70 44.63 35.54 -15.90
C ALA A 70 45.50 36.81 -15.91
N GLN A 71 46.26 37.01 -16.98
CA GLN A 71 46.98 38.23 -17.34
C GLN A 71 46.21 39.03 -18.39
N LYS A 72 46.29 40.36 -18.34
CA LYS A 72 45.71 41.22 -19.37
C LYS A 72 46.75 41.47 -20.46
N ILE A 73 46.29 41.59 -21.71
CA ILE A 73 47.12 42.09 -22.79
C ILE A 73 47.45 43.56 -22.51
N GLU A 74 48.75 43.85 -22.43
CA GLU A 74 49.24 45.22 -22.32
C GLU A 74 49.23 45.88 -23.70
N ILE A 75 48.88 47.16 -23.78
CA ILE A 75 48.84 47.92 -25.03
C ILE A 75 49.75 49.12 -24.86
N THR A 76 50.78 49.21 -25.69
CA THR A 76 51.73 50.33 -25.69
C THR A 76 51.06 51.57 -26.29
N ARG A 77 50.52 52.43 -25.41
CA ARG A 77 50.02 53.80 -25.62
C ARG A 77 49.40 54.13 -27.01
N THR A 78 48.08 54.14 -27.06
CA THR A 78 47.28 55.07 -27.86
C THR A 78 46.05 55.45 -27.03
N ASP A 79 45.73 56.74 -26.91
CA ASP A 79 44.68 57.25 -26.01
C ASP A 79 43.29 56.75 -26.43
N LEU A 80 42.85 55.63 -25.82
CA LEU A 80 41.46 55.16 -25.94
C LEU A 80 40.51 56.22 -25.35
N SER A 81 39.58 56.70 -26.17
CA SER A 81 38.56 57.66 -25.72
C SER A 81 37.66 57.07 -24.64
N ALA A 82 36.99 57.91 -23.85
CA ALA A 82 36.08 57.46 -22.80
C ALA A 82 34.94 56.57 -23.36
N GLU A 83 34.46 56.90 -24.57
CA GLU A 83 33.44 56.14 -25.30
C GLU A 83 33.94 54.76 -25.73
N GLN A 84 35.20 54.67 -26.19
CA GLN A 84 35.83 53.40 -26.56
C GLN A 84 36.03 52.49 -25.33
N LYS A 85 36.46 53.03 -24.19
CA LYS A 85 36.57 52.28 -22.93
C LYS A 85 35.21 51.76 -22.45
N ALA A 86 34.15 52.55 -22.60
CA ALA A 86 32.78 52.14 -22.26
C ALA A 86 32.27 51.02 -23.20
N ALA A 87 32.51 51.14 -24.51
CA ALA A 87 32.15 50.12 -25.49
C ALA A 87 32.87 48.79 -25.25
N ILE A 88 34.15 48.81 -24.84
CA ILE A 88 34.92 47.62 -24.44
C ILE A 88 34.30 46.96 -23.21
N LYS A 89 34.02 47.75 -22.17
CA LYS A 89 33.40 47.23 -20.94
C LYS A 89 32.03 46.62 -21.22
N GLN A 90 31.24 47.23 -22.10
CA GLN A 90 29.94 46.73 -22.51
C GLN A 90 30.03 45.44 -23.33
N ARG A 91 30.94 45.37 -24.32
CA ARG A 91 31.16 44.13 -25.10
C ARG A 91 31.66 42.97 -24.23
N ILE A 92 32.58 43.23 -23.29
CA ILE A 92 33.04 42.21 -22.33
C ILE A 92 31.88 41.76 -21.43
N ALA A 93 31.02 42.68 -20.99
CA ALA A 93 29.84 42.34 -20.20
C ALA A 93 28.82 41.51 -21.00
N ASP A 94 28.61 41.84 -22.27
CA ASP A 94 27.67 41.14 -23.16
C ASP A 94 28.19 39.78 -23.59
N ASP A 95 29.49 39.64 -23.88
CA ASP A 95 30.14 38.35 -24.13
C ASP A 95 30.11 37.46 -22.89
N LYS A 96 30.37 38.02 -21.71
CA LYS A 96 30.22 37.30 -20.43
C LYS A 96 28.78 36.82 -20.24
N LYS A 97 27.78 37.69 -20.44
CA LYS A 97 26.36 37.30 -20.39
C LYS A 97 26.03 36.19 -21.39
N ARG A 98 26.55 36.25 -22.61
CA ARG A 98 26.29 35.23 -23.65
C ARG A 98 26.92 33.88 -23.30
N VAL A 99 28.15 33.88 -22.78
CA VAL A 99 28.82 32.66 -22.32
C VAL A 99 28.09 32.07 -21.10
N ASP A 100 27.72 32.91 -20.13
CA ASP A 100 26.98 32.50 -18.94
C ASP A 100 25.60 31.92 -19.32
N ALA A 101 24.89 32.54 -20.27
CA ALA A 101 23.61 32.05 -20.79
C ALA A 101 23.73 30.71 -21.50
N GLU A 102 24.76 30.51 -22.33
CA GLU A 102 24.98 29.23 -23.02
C GLU A 102 25.40 28.12 -22.05
N GLN A 103 26.22 28.43 -21.04
CA GLN A 103 26.54 27.50 -19.96
C GLN A 103 25.29 27.11 -19.18
N LYS A 104 24.44 28.08 -18.84
CA LYS A 104 23.16 27.84 -18.16
C LYS A 104 22.24 26.93 -18.98
N ARG A 105 22.11 27.20 -20.29
CA ARG A 105 21.30 26.38 -21.21
C ARG A 105 21.79 24.93 -21.28
N LYS A 106 23.12 24.72 -21.37
CA LYS A 106 23.72 23.38 -21.36
C LYS A 106 23.52 22.66 -20.02
N ALA A 107 23.63 23.38 -18.91
CA ALA A 107 23.37 22.85 -17.58
C ALA A 107 21.90 22.41 -17.43
N GLU A 108 20.94 23.23 -17.86
CA GLU A 108 19.51 22.89 -17.85
C GLU A 108 19.19 21.66 -18.70
N GLN A 109 19.78 21.55 -19.89
CA GLN A 109 19.64 20.37 -20.75
C GLN A 109 20.24 19.12 -20.10
N SER A 110 21.37 19.25 -19.41
CA SER A 110 22.03 18.14 -18.70
C SER A 110 21.20 17.69 -17.51
N ALA A 111 20.66 18.63 -16.73
CA ALA A 111 19.75 18.38 -15.62
C ALA A 111 18.48 17.64 -16.09
N ALA A 112 17.83 18.11 -17.16
CA ALA A 112 16.63 17.47 -17.70
C ALA A 112 16.89 16.02 -18.16
N LYS A 113 18.03 15.76 -18.81
CA LYS A 113 18.45 14.41 -19.19
C LYS A 113 18.73 13.52 -17.98
N ALA A 114 19.38 14.07 -16.95
CA ALA A 114 19.66 13.36 -15.70
C ALA A 114 18.36 12.98 -14.98
N SER A 115 17.42 13.91 -14.83
CA SER A 115 16.12 13.65 -14.21
C SER A 115 15.30 12.62 -15.00
N ALA A 116 15.36 12.67 -16.34
CA ALA A 116 14.68 11.68 -17.19
C ALA A 116 15.28 10.28 -17.02
N ALA A 117 16.60 10.16 -17.03
CA ALA A 117 17.28 8.89 -16.82
C ALA A 117 17.02 8.33 -15.42
N TRP A 118 17.09 9.17 -14.40
CA TRP A 118 16.84 8.80 -13.00
C TRP A 118 15.50 8.08 -12.82
N ARG A 119 14.43 8.61 -13.44
CA ARG A 119 13.07 8.02 -13.36
C ARG A 119 12.98 6.60 -13.89
N ASN A 120 13.85 6.22 -14.84
CA ASN A 120 13.86 4.91 -15.47
C ASN A 120 14.85 3.93 -14.83
N LEU A 121 15.56 4.33 -13.76
CA LEU A 121 16.43 3.44 -13.01
C LEU A 121 15.64 2.68 -11.95
N GLU A 122 16.10 1.45 -11.67
CA GLU A 122 15.50 0.54 -10.70
C GLU A 122 15.69 1.06 -9.27
N ILE A 123 14.68 0.86 -8.43
CA ILE A 123 14.71 1.28 -7.02
C ILE A 123 15.53 0.28 -6.20
N ASP A 124 15.38 -1.01 -6.48
CA ASP A 124 16.09 -2.09 -5.83
C ASP A 124 17.14 -2.70 -6.79
N GLY A 125 18.25 -3.14 -6.24
CA GLY A 125 19.30 -3.76 -7.02
C GLY A 125 20.47 -4.21 -6.16
N ASP A 126 21.22 -5.18 -6.70
CA ASP A 126 22.43 -5.71 -6.09
C ASP A 126 23.67 -5.11 -6.77
N CYS A 127 24.66 -4.66 -5.97
CA CYS A 127 25.84 -3.95 -6.45
C CYS A 127 27.10 -4.33 -5.64
N ASP A 128 28.14 -4.83 -6.33
CA ASP A 128 29.47 -5.16 -5.74
C ASP A 128 30.03 -4.05 -4.86
N TYR A 129 29.85 -2.80 -5.29
CA TYR A 129 30.38 -1.65 -4.57
C TYR A 129 29.84 -1.55 -3.14
N LEU A 130 28.54 -1.80 -2.94
CA LEU A 130 27.89 -1.72 -1.62
C LEU A 130 28.37 -2.87 -0.73
N HIS A 131 28.44 -4.10 -1.26
CA HIS A 131 28.98 -5.27 -0.56
C HIS A 131 30.42 -5.06 -0.11
N ARG A 132 31.30 -4.61 -1.02
CA ARG A 132 32.71 -4.35 -0.70
C ARG A 132 32.88 -3.24 0.34
N LYS A 133 31.97 -2.27 0.33
CA LYS A 133 32.01 -1.13 1.27
C LYS A 133 31.24 -1.38 2.56
N GLY A 134 30.55 -2.52 2.71
CA GLY A 134 29.84 -2.90 3.93
C GLY A 134 28.68 -1.97 4.29
N ILE A 135 28.04 -1.36 3.29
CA ILE A 135 26.98 -0.34 3.47
C ILE A 135 25.73 -0.72 2.68
N ILE A 136 24.57 -0.23 3.12
CA ILE A 136 23.30 -0.43 2.40
C ILE A 136 22.99 0.78 1.50
N PRO A 137 22.11 0.65 0.48
CA PRO A 137 21.78 1.77 -0.39
C PRO A 137 20.89 2.80 0.31
N HIS A 138 21.33 4.06 0.31
CA HIS A 138 20.59 5.24 0.77
C HIS A 138 20.43 6.25 -0.37
N GLY A 139 19.19 6.55 -0.77
CA GLY A 139 18.87 7.61 -1.74
C GLY A 139 19.42 7.40 -3.16
N VAL A 140 19.77 6.15 -3.50
CA VAL A 140 20.40 5.73 -4.77
C VAL A 140 19.45 4.87 -5.60
N ARG A 141 19.80 4.66 -6.87
CA ARG A 141 19.09 3.75 -7.79
C ARG A 141 20.06 2.87 -8.54
N PHE A 142 19.55 1.87 -9.24
CA PHE A 142 20.35 0.86 -9.90
C PHE A 142 20.10 0.84 -11.41
N THR A 143 21.16 0.59 -12.16
CA THR A 143 21.04 0.24 -13.59
C THR A 143 20.82 -1.27 -13.72
N GLU A 144 20.19 -1.70 -14.82
CA GLU A 144 20.02 -3.14 -15.15
C GLU A 144 21.35 -3.92 -15.11
N LYS A 145 22.48 -3.25 -15.36
CA LYS A 145 23.82 -3.86 -15.39
C LYS A 145 24.54 -3.87 -14.03
N GLY A 146 23.86 -3.49 -12.95
CA GLY A 146 24.39 -3.52 -11.58
C GLY A 146 25.23 -2.31 -11.17
N ALA A 147 25.31 -1.25 -11.99
CA ALA A 147 25.93 0.01 -11.57
C ALA A 147 25.01 0.78 -10.62
N LEU A 148 25.62 1.38 -9.58
CA LEU A 148 24.94 2.28 -8.65
C LEU A 148 24.85 3.68 -9.23
N ALA A 149 23.69 4.32 -9.15
CA ALA A 149 23.47 5.71 -9.56
C ALA A 149 23.18 6.58 -8.34
N VAL A 150 23.99 7.62 -8.16
CA VAL A 150 23.89 8.59 -7.07
C VAL A 150 23.48 9.95 -7.66
N PRO A 151 22.33 10.52 -7.26
CA PRO A 151 21.85 11.76 -7.85
C PRO A 151 22.55 12.99 -7.26
N MET A 152 22.95 13.93 -8.14
CA MET A 152 23.49 15.23 -7.75
C MET A 152 22.36 16.24 -7.64
N LEU A 153 21.96 16.55 -6.40
CA LEU A 153 20.84 17.39 -6.03
C LEU A 153 21.27 18.82 -5.73
N ASP A 154 20.36 19.78 -5.90
CA ASP A 154 20.45 21.09 -5.26
C ASP A 154 19.68 21.13 -3.93
N THR A 155 19.71 22.27 -3.23
CA THR A 155 18.99 22.45 -1.94
C THR A 155 17.47 22.37 -2.04
N GLN A 156 16.91 22.26 -3.24
CA GLN A 156 15.47 22.07 -3.49
C GLN A 156 15.15 20.62 -3.93
N GLY A 157 16.14 19.72 -3.90
CA GLY A 157 15.99 18.33 -4.31
C GLY A 157 15.95 18.12 -5.83
N ARG A 158 16.29 19.13 -6.66
CA ARG A 158 16.30 18.97 -8.11
C ARG A 158 17.59 18.29 -8.56
N ILE A 159 17.48 17.35 -9.50
CA ILE A 159 18.62 16.61 -10.05
C ILE A 159 19.31 17.43 -11.15
N HIS A 160 20.62 17.66 -11.01
CA HIS A 160 21.47 18.35 -12.00
C HIS A 160 22.45 17.42 -12.72
N GLY A 161 22.57 16.17 -12.26
CA GLY A 161 23.35 15.10 -12.87
C GLY A 161 23.35 13.84 -12.02
N LEU A 162 24.03 12.80 -12.47
CA LEU A 162 24.18 11.52 -11.81
C LEU A 162 25.67 11.16 -11.72
N GLN A 163 26.09 10.58 -10.60
CA GLN A 163 27.34 9.83 -10.49
C GLN A 163 27.01 8.34 -10.59
N PHE A 164 27.56 7.66 -11.59
CA PHE A 164 27.53 6.21 -11.68
C PHE A 164 28.77 5.61 -11.02
N ILE A 165 28.58 4.59 -10.21
CA ILE A 165 29.65 3.75 -9.65
C ILE A 165 29.52 2.38 -10.30
N LEU A 166 30.48 2.07 -11.17
CA LEU A 166 30.47 0.89 -12.03
C LEU A 166 30.95 -0.35 -11.28
N ASP A 167 30.36 -1.49 -11.63
CA ASP A 167 30.77 -2.81 -11.16
C ASP A 167 32.12 -3.20 -11.78
N LYS A 168 33.09 -3.57 -10.94
CA LYS A 168 34.47 -3.82 -11.39
C LYS A 168 34.61 -5.04 -12.30
N ASP A 169 33.74 -6.02 -12.14
CA ASP A 169 33.79 -7.27 -12.90
C ASP A 169 32.88 -7.18 -14.11
N LYS A 170 31.61 -6.78 -13.91
CA LYS A 170 30.60 -6.71 -14.97
C LYS A 170 30.86 -5.59 -15.97
N GLN A 171 31.59 -4.54 -15.58
CA GLN A 171 31.82 -3.35 -16.41
C GLN A 171 33.31 -3.02 -16.59
N LYS A 172 34.18 -4.03 -16.46
CA LYS A 172 35.64 -3.91 -16.59
C LYS A 172 36.10 -3.19 -17.86
N ASP A 173 35.47 -3.45 -19.00
CA ASP A 173 35.81 -2.82 -20.28
C ASP A 173 35.51 -1.31 -20.30
N LEU A 174 34.40 -0.90 -19.68
CA LEU A 174 34.05 0.52 -19.53
C LEU A 174 35.03 1.21 -18.60
N ILE A 175 35.41 0.57 -17.50
CA ILE A 175 36.39 1.07 -16.55
C ILE A 175 37.76 1.24 -17.22
N ALA A 176 38.21 0.26 -18.01
CA ALA A 176 39.47 0.32 -18.77
C ALA A 176 39.49 1.49 -19.77
N LYS A 177 38.37 1.73 -20.47
CA LYS A 177 38.22 2.87 -21.40
C LYS A 177 38.28 4.24 -20.70
N HIS A 178 38.01 4.29 -19.40
CA HIS A 178 38.01 5.51 -18.59
C HIS A 178 39.21 5.56 -17.61
N ASN A 179 40.39 5.16 -18.07
CA ASN A 179 41.65 5.21 -17.31
C ASN A 179 41.59 4.45 -15.98
N GLY A 180 40.79 3.38 -15.91
CA GLY A 180 40.65 2.56 -14.71
C GLY A 180 39.73 3.14 -13.62
N ARG A 181 38.96 4.21 -13.91
CA ARG A 181 38.04 4.82 -12.94
C ARG A 181 36.66 4.16 -12.99
N ASP A 182 36.20 3.70 -11.83
CA ASP A 182 34.89 3.10 -11.62
C ASP A 182 33.78 4.15 -11.37
N LYS A 183 34.12 5.37 -10.95
CA LYS A 183 33.17 6.47 -10.77
C LYS A 183 33.11 7.39 -11.98
N GLN A 184 31.91 7.65 -12.50
CA GLN A 184 31.68 8.47 -13.68
C GLN A 184 30.53 9.47 -13.49
N TYR A 185 30.70 10.69 -13.98
CA TYR A 185 29.66 11.72 -13.93
C TYR A 185 28.94 11.82 -15.27
N TRP A 186 27.62 11.93 -15.22
CA TRP A 186 26.77 11.98 -16.41
C TRP A 186 25.55 12.89 -16.18
N PRO A 187 25.03 13.59 -17.21
CA PRO A 187 25.57 13.73 -18.55
C PRO A 187 26.83 14.60 -18.62
N ALA A 188 27.53 14.58 -19.76
CA ALA A 188 28.58 15.54 -20.04
C ALA A 188 28.01 16.98 -19.97
N GLY A 189 28.61 17.83 -19.14
CA GLY A 189 28.09 19.18 -18.85
C GLY A 189 27.25 19.29 -17.59
N ALA A 190 27.05 18.20 -16.84
CA ALA A 190 26.44 18.25 -15.52
C ALA A 190 27.22 19.18 -14.58
N VAL A 191 26.49 20.00 -13.82
CA VAL A 191 27.07 20.93 -12.85
C VAL A 191 27.25 20.18 -11.54
N LYS A 192 28.50 20.03 -11.11
CA LYS A 192 28.85 19.39 -9.83
C LYS A 192 28.98 20.40 -8.70
N LYS A 193 29.44 21.61 -9.01
CA LYS A 193 29.75 22.65 -8.02
C LYS A 193 28.50 23.04 -7.22
N ALA A 194 28.58 22.92 -5.90
CA ALA A 194 27.48 23.16 -4.95
C ALA A 194 26.30 22.18 -5.03
N HIS A 195 26.38 21.14 -5.86
CA HIS A 195 25.43 20.04 -5.91
C HIS A 195 25.96 18.85 -5.11
N PHE A 196 25.07 18.13 -4.47
CA PHE A 196 25.39 17.08 -3.50
C PHE A 196 24.37 15.95 -3.56
N HIS A 197 24.71 14.78 -3.04
CA HIS A 197 23.70 13.78 -2.69
C HIS A 197 23.31 13.95 -1.22
N LEU A 198 22.05 13.67 -0.87
CA LEU A 198 21.54 13.89 0.47
C LEU A 198 20.93 12.59 1.01
N ILE A 199 21.45 12.13 2.14
CA ILE A 199 20.94 11.00 2.91
C ILE A 199 20.16 11.57 4.10
N ASP A 200 18.86 11.29 4.12
CA ASP A 200 17.88 11.81 5.09
C ASP A 200 17.67 13.33 5.01
N SER A 201 16.61 13.83 5.64
CA SER A 201 16.24 15.24 5.61
C SER A 201 17.06 16.07 6.62
N PRO A 202 17.69 17.18 6.20
CA PRO A 202 18.42 18.08 7.09
C PRO A 202 17.61 18.53 8.31
N THR A 203 18.22 18.48 9.49
CA THR A 203 17.66 18.99 10.75
C THR A 203 18.56 20.10 11.31
N THR A 204 18.69 20.20 12.64
CA THR A 204 19.61 21.13 13.31
C THR A 204 21.08 20.80 13.04
N LEU A 205 21.42 19.55 12.72
CA LEU A 205 22.78 19.10 12.41
C LEU A 205 22.83 18.42 11.04
N ILE A 206 23.82 18.78 10.23
CA ILE A 206 24.12 18.16 8.93
C ILE A 206 25.58 17.73 8.91
N LEU A 207 25.81 16.46 8.61
CA LEU A 207 27.13 15.93 8.32
C LEU A 207 27.44 16.16 6.83
N VAL A 208 28.67 16.52 6.48
CA VAL A 208 29.09 16.68 5.09
C VAL A 208 30.29 15.77 4.82
N ALA A 209 30.16 14.84 3.88
CA ALA A 209 31.20 13.89 3.51
C ALA A 209 31.66 14.09 2.07
N GLU A 210 32.88 13.69 1.76
CA GLU A 210 33.40 13.69 0.39
C GLU A 210 32.75 12.56 -0.44
N GLY A 211 32.92 11.31 -0.01
CA GLY A 211 32.48 10.13 -0.74
C GLY A 211 31.13 9.57 -0.28
N TYR A 212 30.45 8.86 -1.18
CA TYR A 212 29.19 8.17 -0.86
C TYR A 212 29.36 7.15 0.27
N ALA A 213 30.43 6.35 0.25
CA ALA A 213 30.64 5.33 1.27
C ALA A 213 30.86 5.93 2.66
N THR A 214 31.72 6.96 2.75
CA THR A 214 31.94 7.74 3.98
C THR A 214 30.62 8.30 4.51
N GLY A 215 29.79 8.86 3.63
CA GLY A 215 28.51 9.43 4.01
C GLY A 215 27.47 8.39 4.48
N ALA A 216 27.33 7.28 3.75
CA ALA A 216 26.47 6.17 4.13
C ALA A 216 26.89 5.56 5.48
N THR A 217 28.18 5.30 5.66
CA THR A 217 28.72 4.79 6.94
C THR A 217 28.44 5.75 8.10
N ALA A 218 28.60 7.06 7.91
CA ALA A 218 28.29 8.04 8.94
C ALA A 218 26.79 8.07 9.30
N TYR A 219 25.93 7.94 8.29
CA TYR A 219 24.48 7.83 8.48
C TYR A 219 24.10 6.55 9.24
N GLU A 220 24.60 5.39 8.81
CA GLU A 220 24.33 4.11 9.47
C GLU A 220 24.85 4.08 10.91
N ALA A 221 25.98 4.73 11.17
CA ALA A 221 26.56 4.82 12.50
C ALA A 221 25.78 5.73 13.46
N THR A 222 25.20 6.84 12.97
CA THR A 222 24.71 7.93 13.84
C THR A 222 23.24 8.30 13.63
N GLY A 223 22.66 8.01 12.47
CA GLY A 223 21.31 8.40 12.07
C GLY A 223 21.12 9.89 11.75
N PHE A 224 22.20 10.69 11.72
CA PHE A 224 22.17 12.12 11.39
C PHE A 224 22.18 12.36 9.88
N PRO A 225 21.47 13.37 9.35
CA PRO A 225 21.46 13.69 7.92
C PRO A 225 22.86 13.95 7.36
N VAL A 226 23.17 13.37 6.20
CA VAL A 226 24.49 13.47 5.56
C VAL A 226 24.37 14.00 4.14
N ALA A 227 25.12 15.05 3.81
CA ALA A 227 25.32 15.51 2.44
C ALA A 227 26.66 15.02 1.88
N ILE A 228 26.66 14.45 0.68
CA ILE A 228 27.83 13.91 -0.02
C ILE A 228 28.24 14.87 -1.14
N ALA A 229 29.46 15.39 -1.06
CA ALA A 229 29.99 16.40 -1.96
C ALA A 229 30.67 15.86 -3.22
N PHE A 230 30.88 14.54 -3.31
CA PHE A 230 31.52 13.78 -4.40
C PHE A 230 33.04 13.94 -4.56
N ASP A 231 33.62 15.07 -4.15
CA ASP A 231 35.07 15.30 -4.08
C ASP A 231 35.44 16.45 -3.13
N ALA A 232 36.70 16.45 -2.66
CA ALA A 232 37.26 17.45 -1.75
C ALA A 232 37.06 18.90 -2.23
N GLY A 233 37.18 19.15 -3.55
CA GLY A 233 37.06 20.48 -4.14
C GLY A 233 35.64 21.05 -4.10
N ASN A 234 34.62 20.21 -3.85
CA ASN A 234 33.23 20.61 -3.78
C ASN A 234 32.71 20.79 -2.34
N LEU A 235 33.44 20.30 -1.33
CA LEU A 235 33.04 20.37 0.09
C LEU A 235 32.63 21.79 0.51
N GLN A 236 33.46 22.79 0.20
CA GLN A 236 33.19 24.18 0.58
C GLN A 236 31.92 24.73 -0.10
N ALA A 237 31.74 24.46 -1.39
CA ALA A 237 30.59 24.95 -2.16
C ALA A 237 29.28 24.31 -1.67
N VAL A 238 29.31 23.01 -1.34
CA VAL A 238 28.18 22.27 -0.77
C VAL A 238 27.85 22.77 0.63
N ALA A 239 28.85 22.88 1.51
CA ALA A 239 28.65 23.40 2.86
C ALA A 239 28.03 24.81 2.84
N GLN A 240 28.54 25.71 1.98
CA GLN A 240 27.99 27.06 1.82
C GLN A 240 26.55 27.05 1.29
N ALA A 241 26.23 26.19 0.32
CA ALA A 241 24.87 26.06 -0.21
C ALA A 241 23.89 25.57 0.87
N LEU A 242 24.28 24.55 1.63
CA LEU A 242 23.50 24.01 2.74
C LEU A 242 23.31 25.06 3.84
N LYS A 243 24.36 25.74 4.29
CA LYS A 243 24.27 26.77 5.33
C LYS A 243 23.39 27.96 4.92
N LYS A 244 23.45 28.34 3.63
CA LYS A 244 22.63 29.42 3.08
C LYS A 244 21.13 29.06 3.09
N TYR A 245 20.80 27.81 2.80
CA TYR A 245 19.41 27.34 2.74
C TYR A 245 18.88 26.97 4.13
N TYR A 246 19.64 26.20 4.90
CA TYR A 246 19.36 25.80 6.29
C TYR A 246 20.16 26.68 7.25
N ARG A 247 19.66 27.90 7.51
CA ARG A 247 20.39 28.94 8.25
C ARG A 247 20.82 28.51 9.66
N GLU A 248 19.96 27.76 10.35
CA GLU A 248 20.18 27.30 11.72
C GLU A 248 21.00 26.00 11.79
N ALA A 249 21.23 25.32 10.66
CA ALA A 249 21.94 24.06 10.66
C ALA A 249 23.41 24.23 11.10
N GLN A 250 23.83 23.39 12.02
CA GLN A 250 25.21 23.17 12.42
C GLN A 250 25.82 22.17 11.43
N ILE A 251 27.05 22.45 10.97
CA ILE A 251 27.70 21.64 9.93
C ILE A 251 28.96 20.99 10.52
N LEU A 252 29.00 19.66 10.45
CA LEU A 252 30.19 18.85 10.76
C LEU A 252 30.71 18.22 9.47
N ILE A 253 31.95 18.51 9.10
CA ILE A 253 32.58 17.97 7.89
C ILE A 253 33.41 16.75 8.27
N LEU A 254 33.16 15.64 7.57
CA LEU A 254 33.89 14.39 7.68
C LEU A 254 35.06 14.45 6.70
N ALA A 255 36.26 14.59 7.23
CA ALA A 255 37.48 14.74 6.45
C ALA A 255 38.18 13.40 6.26
N ASP A 256 38.54 13.10 5.02
CA ASP A 256 39.48 12.03 4.69
C ASP A 256 40.87 12.41 5.20
N ASP A 257 41.53 11.48 5.91
CA ASP A 257 42.88 11.68 6.44
C ASP A 257 43.93 11.15 5.45
N ASP A 258 44.35 11.99 4.51
CA ASP A 258 45.41 11.74 3.52
C ASP A 258 46.82 11.76 4.14
N ALA A 259 47.01 11.08 5.27
CA ALA A 259 48.26 11.05 6.02
C ALA A 259 49.42 10.42 5.23
N PHE A 260 49.14 9.62 4.17
CA PHE A 260 50.15 8.87 3.42
C PHE A 260 50.10 9.12 1.92
N ALA A 261 51.27 9.31 1.32
CA ALA A 261 51.42 9.53 -0.11
C ALA A 261 52.76 8.99 -0.63
N ARG A 262 52.96 9.01 -1.95
CA ARG A 262 54.26 8.77 -2.59
C ARG A 262 54.98 10.10 -2.81
N CYS A 263 56.26 10.15 -2.44
CA CYS A 263 57.12 11.31 -2.69
C CYS A 263 57.09 11.70 -4.17
N GLN A 264 56.95 12.99 -4.47
CA GLN A 264 56.92 13.47 -5.86
C GLN A 264 58.22 13.17 -6.62
N HIS A 265 59.37 13.17 -5.92
CA HIS A 265 60.68 12.95 -6.52
C HIS A 265 61.02 11.45 -6.66
N CYS A 266 61.08 10.71 -5.55
CA CYS A 266 61.54 9.31 -5.57
C CYS A 266 60.42 8.25 -5.60
N GLN A 267 59.15 8.66 -5.57
CA GLN A 267 57.97 7.78 -5.57
C GLN A 267 57.86 6.78 -4.41
N LYS A 268 58.74 6.85 -3.39
CA LYS A 268 58.64 6.01 -2.19
C LYS A 268 57.56 6.51 -1.21
N PRO A 269 56.93 5.62 -0.43
CA PRO A 269 55.94 5.98 0.58
C PRO A 269 56.48 6.96 1.63
N VAL A 270 55.68 7.96 1.98
CA VAL A 270 55.98 8.96 3.01
C VAL A 270 54.75 9.23 3.87
N GLN A 271 54.99 9.57 5.14
CA GLN A 271 53.99 10.14 6.04
C GLN A 271 53.97 11.65 5.86
N VAL A 272 52.87 12.18 5.30
CA VAL A 272 52.71 13.58 4.89
C VAL A 272 52.79 14.53 6.07
N ASN A 273 52.28 14.13 7.24
CA ASN A 273 52.21 14.99 8.41
C ASN A 273 53.48 14.94 9.30
N LEU A 274 54.42 14.01 9.04
CA LEU A 274 55.57 13.80 9.91
C LEU A 274 56.75 14.73 9.58
N SER A 275 57.03 14.96 8.29
CA SER A 275 58.13 15.81 7.84
C SER A 275 57.86 16.28 6.42
N ALA A 276 58.15 17.56 6.13
CA ALA A 276 58.09 18.11 4.77
C ALA A 276 59.15 17.52 3.82
N THR A 277 60.19 16.89 4.38
CA THR A 277 61.31 16.30 3.65
C THR A 277 61.15 14.78 3.58
N CYS A 278 61.39 14.21 2.40
CA CYS A 278 61.30 12.77 2.20
C CYS A 278 62.45 12.05 2.93
N PRO A 279 62.17 11.05 3.79
CA PRO A 279 63.23 10.31 4.50
C PRO A 279 64.09 9.43 3.58
N HIS A 280 63.67 9.23 2.32
CA HIS A 280 64.37 8.35 1.38
C HIS A 280 65.29 9.08 0.40
N CYS A 281 64.97 10.32 0.03
CA CYS A 281 65.75 11.10 -0.95
C CYS A 281 66.15 12.49 -0.45
N ASN A 282 65.77 12.85 0.77
CA ASN A 282 66.11 14.12 1.42
C ASN A 282 65.65 15.40 0.70
N GLU A 283 64.76 15.26 -0.28
CA GLU A 283 64.10 16.36 -1.00
C GLU A 283 62.70 16.62 -0.44
N PRO A 284 62.14 17.84 -0.58
CA PRO A 284 60.75 18.12 -0.24
C PRO A 284 59.80 17.14 -0.93
N HIS A 285 58.98 16.41 -0.17
CA HIS A 285 58.16 15.34 -0.76
C HIS A 285 56.98 15.87 -1.60
N GLY A 286 56.61 17.15 -1.45
CA GLY A 286 55.65 17.85 -2.30
C GLY A 286 54.19 17.41 -2.15
N LYS A 287 53.82 16.85 -0.99
CA LYS A 287 52.46 16.34 -0.72
C LYS A 287 51.84 17.08 0.46
N LYS A 288 50.51 17.16 0.48
CA LYS A 288 49.72 17.78 1.54
C LYS A 288 48.55 16.88 1.87
N ASN A 289 48.01 17.01 3.07
CA ASN A 289 46.80 16.31 3.49
C ASN A 289 45.59 17.04 2.90
N ALA A 290 45.35 16.80 1.60
CA ALA A 290 44.38 17.56 0.83
C ALA A 290 42.94 17.39 1.36
N GLY A 291 42.54 16.16 1.74
CA GLY A 291 41.25 15.90 2.36
C GLY A 291 41.00 16.75 3.61
N LYS A 292 41.97 16.80 4.52
CA LYS A 292 41.87 17.61 5.74
C LYS A 292 41.90 19.12 5.48
N GLU A 293 42.81 19.61 4.63
CA GLU A 293 42.90 21.04 4.28
C GLU A 293 41.59 21.54 3.64
N CYS A 294 41.01 20.77 2.70
CA CYS A 294 39.75 21.13 2.05
C CYS A 294 38.56 21.12 3.03
N ALA A 295 38.51 20.14 3.94
CA ALA A 295 37.48 20.09 4.97
C ALA A 295 37.57 21.26 5.96
N GLU A 296 38.78 21.65 6.37
CA GLU A 296 39.02 22.81 7.25
C GLU A 296 38.58 24.12 6.59
N LEU A 297 38.92 24.32 5.31
CA LEU A 297 38.47 25.49 4.54
C LEU A 297 36.93 25.52 4.40
N ALA A 298 36.32 24.36 4.16
CA ALA A 298 34.87 24.24 4.04
C ALA A 298 34.16 24.53 5.37
N ALA A 299 34.68 24.02 6.49
CA ALA A 299 34.12 24.26 7.82
C ALA A 299 34.26 25.74 8.22
N LEU A 300 35.43 26.34 7.97
CA LEU A 300 35.65 27.77 8.24
C LEU A 300 34.66 28.65 7.48
N ALA A 301 34.35 28.32 6.22
CA ALA A 301 33.43 29.08 5.38
C ALA A 301 31.98 29.13 5.89
N VAL A 302 31.60 28.24 6.82
CA VAL A 302 30.22 28.11 7.33
C VAL A 302 30.13 28.14 8.87
N ASN A 303 31.23 28.44 9.55
CA ASN A 303 31.38 28.31 11.00
C ASN A 303 31.03 26.88 11.50
N GLY A 304 31.45 25.87 10.75
CA GLY A 304 31.31 24.46 11.06
C GLY A 304 32.48 23.90 11.87
N ARG A 305 32.52 22.56 11.96
CA ARG A 305 33.62 21.80 12.56
C ARG A 305 34.07 20.68 11.64
N VAL A 306 35.26 20.14 11.88
CA VAL A 306 35.83 19.03 11.12
C VAL A 306 36.13 17.88 12.06
N VAL A 307 35.90 16.65 11.59
CA VAL A 307 36.38 15.43 12.24
C VAL A 307 37.04 14.53 11.19
N SER A 308 38.15 13.90 11.57
CA SER A 308 38.87 12.92 10.75
C SER A 308 38.89 11.57 11.48
N PRO A 309 38.88 10.45 10.75
CA PRO A 309 38.92 9.12 11.37
C PRO A 309 40.25 8.91 12.10
N LYS A 310 40.17 8.38 13.33
CA LYS A 310 41.31 7.95 14.12
C LYS A 310 41.37 6.43 14.13
N PHE A 311 42.43 5.86 13.56
CA PHE A 311 42.69 4.42 13.56
C PHE A 311 43.48 4.02 14.80
N ALA A 312 43.20 2.84 15.36
CA ALA A 312 43.81 2.39 16.62
C ALA A 312 45.33 2.20 16.53
N ASP A 313 45.84 1.76 15.37
CA ASP A 313 47.26 1.47 15.14
C ASP A 313 47.80 2.26 13.91
N PRO A 314 48.37 3.46 14.12
CA PRO A 314 48.94 4.28 13.05
C PRO A 314 50.15 3.65 12.34
N GLU A 315 50.93 2.81 13.03
CA GLU A 315 52.10 2.15 12.45
C GLU A 315 51.69 1.04 11.50
N ALA A 316 50.77 0.17 11.93
CA ALA A 316 50.20 -0.87 11.07
C ALA A 316 49.50 -0.27 9.84
N ARG A 317 48.84 0.89 10.00
CA ARG A 317 48.19 1.65 8.90
C ARG A 317 49.23 2.13 7.87
N PHE A 318 50.40 2.59 8.30
CA PHE A 318 51.47 3.00 7.38
C PHE A 318 52.14 1.80 6.71
N ASP A 319 52.36 0.71 7.44
CA ASP A 319 52.88 -0.55 6.90
C ASP A 319 51.97 -1.14 5.82
N HIS A 320 50.65 -1.11 6.04
CA HIS A 320 49.65 -1.52 5.06
C HIS A 320 49.80 -0.73 3.74
N TYR A 321 50.00 0.59 3.84
CA TYR A 321 50.26 1.44 2.67
C TYR A 321 51.60 1.10 1.99
N CYS A 322 52.66 0.90 2.77
CA CYS A 322 53.99 0.52 2.26
C CYS A 322 53.96 -0.81 1.49
N ARG A 323 53.09 -1.75 1.88
CA ARG A 323 52.85 -3.04 1.19
C ARG A 323 51.93 -2.93 -0.04
N ASN A 324 51.54 -1.72 -0.45
CA ASN A 324 50.62 -1.45 -1.57
C ASN A 324 49.22 -2.07 -1.41
N GLN A 325 48.75 -2.25 -0.18
CA GLN A 325 47.43 -2.87 0.06
C GLN A 325 46.26 -1.88 0.02
N GLY A 326 46.55 -0.59 -0.19
CA GLY A 326 45.55 0.47 -0.27
C GLY A 326 45.87 1.61 0.70
N LYS A 327 44.99 2.60 0.74
CA LYS A 327 45.02 3.69 1.71
C LYS A 327 43.79 3.56 2.59
N LEU A 328 43.98 3.48 3.89
CA LEU A 328 42.91 3.62 4.88
C LEU A 328 42.84 5.10 5.22
N THR A 329 41.83 5.82 4.75
CA THR A 329 41.78 7.29 4.83
C THR A 329 40.46 7.82 5.36
N ASP A 330 39.36 7.11 5.17
CA ASP A 330 38.03 7.62 5.45
C ASP A 330 37.31 6.86 6.59
N PHE A 331 36.12 7.34 6.99
CA PHE A 331 35.31 6.67 8.02
C PHE A 331 34.75 5.32 7.58
N ASN A 332 34.62 5.05 6.27
CA ASN A 332 34.22 3.75 5.78
C ASN A 332 35.35 2.72 5.96
N ASP A 333 36.60 3.10 5.71
CA ASP A 333 37.76 2.26 6.00
C ASP A 333 37.87 1.96 7.50
N LEU A 334 37.60 2.95 8.36
CA LEU A 334 37.50 2.77 9.82
C LEU A 334 36.37 1.82 10.20
N HIS A 335 35.22 1.89 9.54
CA HIS A 335 34.12 0.94 9.74
C HIS A 335 34.52 -0.50 9.37
N LEU A 336 35.18 -0.70 8.24
CA LEU A 336 35.60 -2.03 7.80
C LEU A 336 36.70 -2.65 8.68
N THR A 337 37.47 -1.83 9.40
CA THR A 337 38.58 -2.27 10.25
C THR A 337 38.18 -2.40 11.72
N ASP A 338 37.54 -1.37 12.27
CA ASP A 338 37.24 -1.25 13.71
C ASP A 338 35.73 -1.28 14.03
N GLY A 339 34.87 -1.40 13.02
CA GLY A 339 33.42 -1.53 13.16
C GLY A 339 32.64 -0.20 13.22
N LEU A 340 31.32 -0.29 12.98
CA LEU A 340 30.43 0.87 12.91
C LEU A 340 30.32 1.63 14.24
N HIS A 341 30.46 0.92 15.37
CA HIS A 341 30.43 1.52 16.71
C HIS A 341 31.59 2.51 16.92
N THR A 342 32.77 2.21 16.39
CA THR A 342 33.96 3.07 16.50
C THR A 342 33.75 4.38 15.72
N VAL A 343 33.19 4.30 14.52
CA VAL A 343 32.80 5.49 13.73
C VAL A 343 31.81 6.35 14.50
N ARG A 344 30.76 5.73 15.06
CA ARG A 344 29.73 6.42 15.85
C ARG A 344 30.35 7.20 17.01
N ILE A 345 31.19 6.55 17.82
CA ILE A 345 31.84 7.19 18.98
C ILE A 345 32.62 8.44 18.55
N GLN A 346 33.43 8.34 17.49
CA GLN A 346 34.26 9.46 17.07
C GLN A 346 33.44 10.65 16.54
N ILE A 347 32.36 10.39 15.81
CA ILE A 347 31.47 11.44 15.31
C ILE A 347 30.68 12.07 16.47
N GLU A 348 30.07 11.27 17.35
CA GLU A 348 29.33 11.78 18.52
C GLU A 348 30.22 12.57 19.48
N GLU A 349 31.48 12.14 19.68
CA GLU A 349 32.46 12.87 20.47
C GLU A 349 32.81 14.22 19.81
N ALA A 350 33.01 14.25 18.49
CA ALA A 350 33.26 15.50 17.76
C ALA A 350 32.07 16.47 17.85
N ILE A 351 30.84 15.96 17.77
CA ILE A 351 29.61 16.75 17.95
C ILE A 351 29.56 17.34 19.37
N LYS A 352 29.86 16.53 20.39
CA LYS A 352 29.89 16.97 21.79
C LYS A 352 30.96 18.02 22.03
N GLN A 353 32.18 17.80 21.52
CA GLN A 353 33.29 18.76 21.62
C GLN A 353 33.00 20.07 20.87
N ALA A 354 32.23 20.00 19.79
CA ALA A 354 31.79 21.16 19.03
C ALA A 354 30.72 22.01 19.76
N GLY A 355 30.08 21.48 20.82
CA GLY A 355 28.95 22.13 21.50
C GLY A 355 27.70 22.19 20.62
N PHE A 356 27.53 21.23 19.71
CA PHE A 356 26.38 21.19 18.81
C PHE A 356 25.11 20.73 19.54
N THR A 357 23.99 21.39 19.25
CA THR A 357 22.68 21.10 19.84
C THR A 357 22.05 19.98 19.02
N VAL A 358 22.15 18.76 19.53
CA VAL A 358 21.47 17.62 18.92
C VAL A 358 20.08 17.51 19.51
N THR A 359 19.04 17.79 18.72
CA THR A 359 17.71 17.28 19.03
C THR A 359 17.80 15.78 18.82
N ALA A 360 17.92 15.01 19.90
CA ALA A 360 17.89 13.56 19.81
C ALA A 360 16.65 13.17 18.99
N LYS A 361 16.81 12.41 17.90
CA LYS A 361 15.67 11.64 17.36
C LYS A 361 15.09 10.94 18.58
N ALA A 362 13.84 11.23 18.92
CA ALA A 362 13.13 10.44 19.91
C ALA A 362 13.41 8.99 19.50
N ARG A 363 14.05 8.22 20.41
CA ARG A 363 14.10 6.77 20.25
C ARG A 363 12.71 6.37 19.82
N GLU A 364 12.57 5.66 18.70
CA GLU A 364 11.30 5.06 18.32
C GLU A 364 10.77 4.41 19.58
N ALA A 365 9.75 5.03 20.18
CA ALA A 365 9.05 4.41 21.27
C ALA A 365 8.49 3.17 20.61
N GLN A 366 8.95 1.99 21.04
CA GLN A 366 8.29 0.77 20.64
C GLN A 366 6.81 0.98 20.93
N PRO A 367 5.93 0.82 19.93
CA PRO A 367 4.51 1.01 20.16
C PRO A 367 4.11 0.15 21.35
N GLN A 368 3.54 0.76 22.39
CA GLN A 368 3.02 0.06 23.57
C GLN A 368 1.68 -0.62 23.24
N GLY A 369 1.68 -1.42 22.18
CA GLY A 369 0.60 -2.31 21.79
C GLY A 369 1.23 -3.58 21.26
N GLY A 370 0.95 -4.72 21.91
CA GLY A 370 1.46 -6.04 21.52
C GLY A 370 0.85 -6.59 20.23
N GLY A 371 0.39 -5.74 19.31
CA GLY A 371 -0.10 -6.16 18.01
C GLY A 371 1.05 -6.28 17.02
N GLU A 372 1.19 -7.44 16.38
CA GLU A 372 2.05 -7.58 15.20
C GLU A 372 1.51 -6.66 14.09
N ALA A 373 2.28 -5.63 13.73
CA ALA A 373 1.90 -4.74 12.66
C ALA A 373 2.02 -5.45 11.31
N THR A 374 0.89 -5.82 10.70
CA THR A 374 0.83 -6.44 9.37
C THR A 374 1.19 -5.47 8.24
N LYS A 375 1.10 -4.15 8.48
CA LYS A 375 1.53 -3.10 7.56
C LYS A 375 2.71 -2.31 8.12
N ALA A 376 3.58 -1.85 7.22
CA ALA A 376 4.67 -0.95 7.55
C ALA A 376 4.15 0.33 8.24
N ALA A 377 4.93 0.86 9.18
CA ALA A 377 4.58 2.08 9.88
C ALA A 377 4.34 3.23 8.88
N LEU A 378 3.26 3.99 9.10
CA LEU A 378 2.96 5.17 8.30
C LEU A 378 4.10 6.18 8.41
N LYS A 379 4.69 6.54 7.27
CA LYS A 379 5.74 7.54 7.16
C LYS A 379 5.14 8.90 6.79
N PRO A 380 5.67 10.02 7.33
CA PRO A 380 5.31 11.35 6.86
C PRO A 380 5.55 11.51 5.36
N ILE A 381 4.70 12.29 4.69
CA ILE A 381 4.84 12.59 3.27
C ILE A 381 5.82 13.76 3.13
N ASP A 382 7.05 13.47 2.77
CA ASP A 382 8.16 14.42 2.66
C ASP A 382 8.44 14.88 1.23
N CYS A 383 7.83 14.23 0.24
CA CYS A 383 8.13 14.37 -1.18
C CYS A 383 6.87 14.67 -2.02
N TYR A 384 6.96 15.70 -2.86
CA TYR A 384 5.90 16.06 -3.81
C TYR A 384 5.60 14.95 -4.83
N ASP A 385 6.61 14.29 -5.40
CA ASP A 385 6.39 13.24 -6.40
C ASP A 385 5.72 12.01 -5.79
N HIS A 386 6.05 11.69 -4.54
CA HIS A 386 5.35 10.65 -3.78
C HIS A 386 3.88 11.01 -3.57
N ALA A 387 3.58 12.24 -3.14
CA ALA A 387 2.20 12.71 -3.01
C ALA A 387 1.42 12.65 -4.34
N LEU A 388 2.09 12.95 -5.46
CA LEU A 388 1.48 12.95 -6.79
C LEU A 388 1.09 11.55 -7.27
N GLY A 389 1.91 10.53 -6.98
CA GLY A 389 1.63 9.14 -7.31
C GLY A 389 0.63 8.46 -6.37
N ARG A 390 0.59 8.87 -5.10
CA ARG A 390 -0.22 8.22 -4.05
C ARG A 390 -1.66 8.72 -3.97
N PHE A 391 -1.90 10.02 -4.13
CA PHE A 391 -3.22 10.60 -3.86
C PHE A 391 -3.99 10.98 -5.12
N SER A 392 -5.28 10.64 -5.14
CA SER A 392 -6.23 11.05 -6.19
C SER A 392 -7.35 11.90 -5.59
N LEU A 393 -7.68 13.04 -6.20
CA LEU A 393 -8.82 13.85 -5.79
C LEU A 393 -10.13 13.20 -6.23
N VAL A 394 -11.06 12.98 -5.30
CA VAL A 394 -12.42 12.52 -5.64
C VAL A 394 -13.29 13.73 -5.97
N TYR A 395 -13.70 13.84 -7.23
CA TYR A 395 -14.43 14.99 -7.74
C TYR A 395 -15.79 15.16 -7.05
N ALA A 396 -16.17 16.41 -6.78
CA ALA A 396 -17.44 16.81 -6.15
C ALA A 396 -17.72 16.25 -4.74
N MET A 397 -16.75 15.63 -4.06
CA MET A 397 -16.92 15.03 -2.73
C MET A 397 -16.25 15.85 -1.62
N GLY A 398 -16.41 17.18 -1.63
CA GLY A 398 -16.01 18.03 -0.49
C GLY A 398 -14.53 18.01 -0.11
N GLY A 399 -13.62 17.75 -1.07
CA GLY A 399 -12.19 17.63 -0.79
C GLY A 399 -11.77 16.25 -0.29
N MET A 400 -12.56 15.21 -0.54
CA MET A 400 -12.15 13.83 -0.31
C MET A 400 -11.04 13.41 -1.29
N LEU A 401 -10.03 12.71 -0.76
CA LEU A 401 -8.95 12.10 -1.51
C LEU A 401 -9.04 10.58 -1.37
N PHE A 402 -8.54 9.87 -2.37
CA PHE A 402 -8.22 8.45 -2.27
C PHE A 402 -6.71 8.29 -2.08
N ASP A 403 -6.32 7.57 -1.03
CA ASP A 403 -4.95 7.14 -0.76
C ASP A 403 -4.72 5.76 -1.39
N ALA A 404 -3.93 5.71 -2.46
CA ALA A 404 -3.66 4.47 -3.18
C ALA A 404 -2.73 3.51 -2.43
N GLN A 405 -1.97 3.98 -1.45
CA GLN A 405 -1.11 3.11 -0.65
C GLN A 405 -1.92 2.43 0.46
N GLU A 406 -2.82 3.18 1.10
CA GLU A 406 -3.63 2.67 2.21
C GLU A 406 -5.00 2.15 1.79
N HIS A 407 -5.34 2.26 0.49
CA HIS A 407 -6.62 1.84 -0.10
C HIS A 407 -7.84 2.40 0.65
N MET A 408 -7.77 3.69 1.00
CA MET A 408 -8.81 4.33 1.80
C MET A 408 -9.12 5.74 1.35
N ARG A 409 -10.31 6.21 1.74
CA ARG A 409 -10.74 7.59 1.52
C ARG A 409 -10.30 8.43 2.72
N ILE A 410 -9.66 9.56 2.46
CA ILE A 410 -9.21 10.50 3.50
C ILE A 410 -9.68 11.92 3.18
N ALA A 411 -9.74 12.78 4.18
CA ALA A 411 -10.00 14.20 3.93
C ALA A 411 -8.71 14.90 3.44
N LEU A 412 -8.86 15.94 2.61
CA LEU A 412 -7.75 16.81 2.19
C LEU A 412 -6.96 17.37 3.39
N ASN A 413 -7.63 17.59 4.53
CA ASN A 413 -6.97 18.08 5.74
C ASN A 413 -6.02 17.04 6.35
N ASP A 414 -6.39 15.77 6.35
CA ASP A 414 -5.55 14.70 6.88
C ASP A 414 -4.30 14.53 6.01
N PHE A 415 -4.46 14.59 4.68
CA PHE A 415 -3.32 14.65 3.75
C PHE A 415 -2.38 15.84 4.04
N LYS A 416 -2.94 17.03 4.29
CA LYS A 416 -2.15 18.21 4.64
C LYS A 416 -1.36 18.02 5.94
N GLN A 417 -1.98 17.39 6.94
CA GLN A 417 -1.35 17.11 8.23
C GLN A 417 -0.30 16.01 8.14
N ALA A 418 -0.46 15.05 7.23
CA ALA A 418 0.51 13.99 6.98
C ALA A 418 1.76 14.48 6.22
N CYS A 419 1.72 15.66 5.59
CA CYS A 419 2.86 16.22 4.87
C CYS A 419 3.86 16.93 5.81
N VAL A 420 5.15 16.67 5.63
CA VAL A 420 6.24 17.30 6.42
C VAL A 420 6.32 18.81 6.16
N HIS A 421 6.10 19.22 4.92
CA HIS A 421 6.16 20.62 4.53
C HIS A 421 4.83 21.13 3.98
N SER A 422 4.47 22.35 4.36
CA SER A 422 3.23 23.00 3.94
C SER A 422 3.19 23.36 2.44
N ASP A 423 4.33 23.34 1.75
CA ASP A 423 4.39 23.55 0.30
C ASP A 423 3.97 22.30 -0.50
N ILE A 424 4.11 21.09 0.05
CA ILE A 424 3.76 19.83 -0.65
C ILE A 424 2.27 19.80 -1.01
N PRO A 425 1.32 20.00 -0.06
CA PRO A 425 -0.10 20.03 -0.41
C PRO A 425 -0.45 21.15 -1.37
N LYS A 426 0.25 22.30 -1.28
CA LYS A 426 0.05 23.44 -2.17
C LYS A 426 0.47 23.10 -3.60
N ARG A 427 1.68 22.58 -3.78
CA ARG A 427 2.22 22.15 -5.07
C ARG A 427 1.39 21.02 -5.69
N TRP A 428 0.94 20.06 -4.88
CA TRP A 428 0.05 18.99 -5.33
C TRP A 428 -1.30 19.55 -5.82
N GLN A 429 -1.90 20.50 -5.09
CA GLN A 429 -3.14 21.17 -5.51
C GLN A 429 -2.97 22.04 -6.76
N GLU A 430 -1.81 22.67 -6.96
CA GLU A 430 -1.54 23.49 -8.15
C GLU A 430 -1.07 22.66 -9.36
N SER A 431 -0.80 21.37 -9.17
CA SER A 431 -0.27 20.49 -10.21
C SER A 431 -1.32 20.13 -11.25
N LYS A 432 -0.95 20.28 -12.53
CA LYS A 432 -1.72 19.77 -13.67
C LYS A 432 -1.65 18.24 -13.81
N GLN A 433 -0.71 17.59 -13.14
CA GLN A 433 -0.49 16.15 -13.20
C GLN A 433 -1.22 15.39 -12.10
N ARG A 434 -1.86 16.09 -11.14
CA ARG A 434 -2.61 15.43 -10.07
C ARG A 434 -3.73 14.59 -10.68
N ARG A 435 -3.93 13.38 -10.16
CA ARG A 435 -5.01 12.52 -10.58
C ARG A 435 -6.33 13.01 -9.98
N ILE A 436 -7.37 13.07 -10.81
CA ILE A 436 -8.74 13.39 -10.40
C ILE A 436 -9.61 12.23 -10.88
N VAL A 437 -10.40 11.67 -9.97
CA VAL A 437 -11.30 10.55 -10.23
C VAL A 437 -12.73 10.94 -9.88
N ARG A 438 -13.69 10.31 -10.53
CA ARG A 438 -15.12 10.46 -10.24
C ARG A 438 -15.51 9.62 -9.02
N PRO A 439 -16.63 9.96 -8.33
CA PRO A 439 -17.09 9.17 -7.20
C PRO A 439 -17.33 7.68 -7.51
N ASP A 440 -17.83 7.38 -8.71
CA ASP A 440 -18.10 6.02 -9.21
C ASP A 440 -16.83 5.24 -9.61
N GLU A 441 -15.69 5.92 -9.76
CA GLU A 441 -14.39 5.28 -10.01
C GLU A 441 -13.69 4.85 -8.71
N VAL A 442 -14.25 5.19 -7.54
CA VAL A 442 -13.74 4.85 -6.21
C VAL A 442 -14.72 3.90 -5.52
N GLY A 443 -14.40 2.61 -5.48
CA GLY A 443 -15.34 1.58 -5.03
C GLY A 443 -14.67 0.43 -4.31
N PHE A 444 -15.49 -0.43 -3.71
CA PHE A 444 -15.07 -1.69 -3.14
C PHE A 444 -15.25 -2.79 -4.17
N ASP A 445 -14.16 -3.22 -4.81
CA ASP A 445 -14.16 -4.32 -5.77
C ASP A 445 -13.13 -5.40 -5.38
N PRO A 446 -13.49 -6.30 -4.45
CA PRO A 446 -12.63 -7.44 -4.11
C PRO A 446 -12.37 -8.39 -5.28
N THR A 447 -13.15 -8.34 -6.37
CA THR A 447 -12.94 -9.21 -7.53
C THR A 447 -11.81 -8.73 -8.45
N GLU A 448 -11.44 -7.45 -8.34
CA GLU A 448 -10.50 -6.73 -9.20
C GLU A 448 -10.82 -6.82 -10.71
N LYS A 449 -12.10 -7.03 -11.05
CA LYS A 449 -12.58 -7.20 -12.43
C LYS A 449 -13.43 -6.05 -12.93
N ASP A 450 -13.93 -5.18 -12.04
CA ASP A 450 -14.72 -4.02 -12.45
C ASP A 450 -13.80 -2.93 -13.02
N LYS A 451 -13.83 -2.80 -14.35
CA LYS A 451 -13.02 -1.82 -15.10
C LYS A 451 -13.37 -0.37 -14.77
N ASN A 452 -14.54 -0.11 -14.17
CA ASN A 452 -14.92 1.24 -13.76
C ASN A 452 -14.17 1.66 -12.49
N ILE A 453 -13.77 0.71 -11.64
CA ILE A 453 -13.09 1.00 -10.38
C ILE A 453 -11.60 1.20 -10.65
N THR A 454 -11.15 2.44 -10.59
CA THR A 454 -9.73 2.79 -10.78
C THR A 454 -9.01 3.09 -9.46
N CYS A 455 -9.77 3.22 -8.38
CA CYS A 455 -9.34 3.48 -7.01
C CYS A 455 -10.07 2.50 -6.07
N ASN A 456 -9.48 1.33 -5.85
CA ASN A 456 -10.11 0.24 -5.13
C ASN A 456 -9.87 0.35 -3.62
N VAL A 457 -10.91 0.30 -2.79
CA VAL A 457 -10.77 0.30 -1.32
C VAL A 457 -10.56 -1.11 -0.72
N TRP A 458 -10.52 -2.13 -1.59
CA TRP A 458 -10.00 -3.45 -1.26
C TRP A 458 -8.46 -3.44 -1.31
N ASP A 459 -7.79 -3.95 -0.27
CA ASP A 459 -6.32 -4.10 -0.18
C ASP A 459 -5.85 -5.52 0.14
N GLY A 460 -6.70 -6.52 -0.14
CA GLY A 460 -6.42 -7.92 0.17
C GLY A 460 -6.99 -8.36 1.52
N PHE A 461 -6.87 -9.66 1.83
CA PHE A 461 -7.29 -10.17 3.13
C PHE A 461 -6.35 -9.68 4.24
N PRO A 462 -6.88 -9.26 5.40
CA PRO A 462 -6.06 -8.81 6.54
C PRO A 462 -5.17 -9.90 7.14
N THR A 463 -5.58 -11.16 7.05
CA THR A 463 -4.84 -12.32 7.55
C THR A 463 -4.02 -12.94 6.43
N THR A 464 -2.77 -13.32 6.73
CA THR A 464 -1.92 -14.08 5.79
C THR A 464 -2.10 -15.58 6.06
N PRO A 465 -2.43 -16.41 5.05
CA PRO A 465 -2.54 -17.85 5.25
C PRO A 465 -1.16 -18.46 5.51
N ILE A 466 -1.03 -19.25 6.58
CA ILE A 466 0.22 -19.92 6.97
C ILE A 466 -0.07 -21.41 7.15
N ASP A 467 0.77 -22.27 6.58
CA ASP A 467 0.66 -23.72 6.79
C ASP A 467 0.87 -24.07 8.27
N GLY A 468 -0.01 -24.90 8.83
CA GLY A 468 -0.06 -25.14 10.27
C GLY A 468 -1.19 -26.08 10.66
N ASN A 469 -1.43 -26.20 11.98
CA ASN A 469 -2.45 -27.10 12.52
C ASN A 469 -3.76 -26.34 12.82
N CYS A 470 -4.88 -26.85 12.30
CA CYS A 470 -6.24 -26.38 12.60
C CYS A 470 -7.22 -27.54 12.84
N ASP A 471 -6.70 -28.73 13.18
CA ASP A 471 -7.49 -29.96 13.31
C ASP A 471 -8.59 -29.82 14.37
N ARG A 472 -8.35 -29.10 15.48
CA ARG A 472 -9.37 -28.92 16.53
C ARG A 472 -10.47 -27.96 16.12
N LEU A 473 -10.16 -26.92 15.36
CA LEU A 473 -11.17 -26.08 14.72
C LEU A 473 -12.02 -26.89 13.73
N LEU A 474 -11.41 -27.75 12.93
CA LEU A 474 -12.10 -28.65 12.00
C LEU A 474 -12.98 -29.69 12.73
N ASP A 475 -12.46 -30.27 13.82
CA ASP A 475 -13.19 -31.18 14.70
C ASP A 475 -14.42 -30.49 15.31
N LEU A 476 -14.28 -29.23 15.74
CA LEU A 476 -15.40 -28.46 16.29
C LEU A 476 -16.50 -28.25 15.24
N LEU A 477 -16.14 -27.89 14.00
CA LEU A 477 -17.12 -27.75 12.93
C LEU A 477 -17.79 -29.10 12.58
N MET A 478 -17.03 -30.19 12.53
CA MET A 478 -17.56 -31.53 12.33
C MET A 478 -18.54 -31.91 13.45
N TYR A 479 -18.16 -31.63 14.70
CA TYR A 479 -19.01 -31.85 15.86
C TYR A 479 -20.33 -31.08 15.76
N MET A 480 -20.32 -29.84 15.29
CA MET A 480 -21.56 -29.09 15.08
C MET A 480 -22.52 -29.76 14.11
N CYS A 481 -22.03 -30.61 13.19
CA CYS A 481 -22.81 -31.32 12.19
C CYS A 481 -23.16 -32.77 12.61
N ALA A 482 -22.70 -33.24 13.77
CA ALA A 482 -22.66 -34.67 14.10
C ALA A 482 -24.04 -35.33 14.33
N ASP A 483 -25.07 -34.58 14.74
CA ASP A 483 -26.41 -35.11 14.97
C ASP A 483 -27.20 -35.37 13.67
N GLU A 484 -26.67 -34.95 12.51
CA GLU A 484 -27.31 -35.14 11.21
C GLU A 484 -27.01 -36.52 10.60
N LYS A 485 -28.01 -37.16 10.00
CA LYS A 485 -27.85 -38.46 9.33
C LYS A 485 -26.84 -38.44 8.18
N ASN A 486 -26.66 -37.28 7.55
CA ASN A 486 -25.74 -37.01 6.45
C ASN A 486 -24.63 -36.03 6.89
N SER A 487 -24.17 -36.14 8.15
CA SER A 487 -23.18 -35.27 8.79
C SER A 487 -21.97 -34.97 7.90
N ASP A 488 -21.31 -35.98 7.33
CA ASP A 488 -20.14 -35.80 6.45
C ASP A 488 -20.45 -34.91 5.23
N ALA A 489 -21.61 -35.10 4.61
CA ALA A 489 -22.01 -34.31 3.46
C ALA A 489 -22.31 -32.85 3.86
N VAL A 490 -22.95 -32.64 5.02
CA VAL A 490 -23.24 -31.31 5.57
C VAL A 490 -21.93 -30.59 5.94
N TYR A 491 -21.02 -31.27 6.63
CA TYR A 491 -19.71 -30.76 6.99
C TYR A 491 -18.91 -30.31 5.76
N ASN A 492 -18.79 -31.19 4.75
CA ASN A 492 -18.08 -30.87 3.51
C ASN A 492 -18.74 -29.72 2.74
N TRP A 493 -20.08 -29.64 2.75
CA TRP A 493 -20.79 -28.52 2.14
C TRP A 493 -20.46 -27.20 2.83
N VAL A 494 -20.46 -27.17 4.17
CA VAL A 494 -20.13 -25.98 4.96
C VAL A 494 -18.68 -25.56 4.76
N LEU A 495 -17.73 -26.50 4.80
CA LEU A 495 -16.33 -26.20 4.53
C LEU A 495 -16.12 -25.57 3.16
N ARG A 496 -16.70 -26.16 2.11
CA ARG A 496 -16.60 -25.60 0.75
C ARG A 496 -17.31 -24.25 0.63
N TRP A 497 -18.42 -24.06 1.34
CA TRP A 497 -19.11 -22.78 1.40
C TRP A 497 -18.26 -21.69 2.05
N LEU A 498 -17.52 -22.01 3.11
CA LEU A 498 -16.58 -21.08 3.77
C LEU A 498 -15.33 -20.83 2.93
N ALA A 499 -14.82 -21.86 2.25
CA ALA A 499 -13.64 -21.79 1.41
C ALA A 499 -13.85 -20.97 0.12
N TYR A 500 -15.02 -21.11 -0.53
CA TYR A 500 -15.26 -20.53 -1.85
C TYR A 500 -15.01 -19.01 -1.90
N PRO A 501 -15.53 -18.16 -0.98
CA PRO A 501 -15.27 -16.73 -1.01
C PRO A 501 -13.85 -16.32 -0.64
N LEU A 502 -13.10 -17.16 0.08
CA LEU A 502 -11.68 -16.96 0.37
C LEU A 502 -10.82 -17.24 -0.88
N GLN A 503 -11.15 -18.30 -1.64
CA GLN A 503 -10.50 -18.62 -2.92
C GLN A 503 -10.93 -17.70 -4.07
N HIS A 504 -12.10 -17.09 -3.96
CA HIS A 504 -12.68 -16.18 -4.94
C HIS A 504 -13.13 -14.88 -4.26
N PRO A 505 -12.20 -13.95 -3.97
CA PRO A 505 -12.52 -12.67 -3.36
C PRO A 505 -13.66 -11.95 -4.10
N GLY A 506 -14.68 -11.54 -3.33
CA GLY A 506 -15.89 -10.94 -3.89
C GLY A 506 -16.95 -11.93 -4.37
N ALA A 507 -16.76 -13.25 -4.24
CA ALA A 507 -17.82 -14.20 -4.54
C ALA A 507 -19.02 -14.00 -3.61
N LYS A 508 -20.19 -13.85 -4.23
CA LYS A 508 -21.47 -13.69 -3.54
C LYS A 508 -22.22 -15.01 -3.53
N MET A 509 -22.23 -15.69 -2.39
CA MET A 509 -23.00 -16.91 -2.19
C MET A 509 -24.50 -16.59 -2.22
N LYS A 510 -25.27 -17.36 -3.00
CA LYS A 510 -26.75 -17.23 -3.05
C LYS A 510 -27.46 -18.04 -1.97
N THR A 511 -26.67 -18.56 -1.04
CA THR A 511 -27.06 -19.39 0.09
C THR A 511 -26.43 -18.84 1.37
N THR A 512 -26.92 -19.28 2.52
CA THR A 512 -26.49 -18.86 3.86
C THR A 512 -26.49 -20.06 4.80
N ILE A 513 -25.71 -19.98 5.86
CA ILE A 513 -25.63 -21.00 6.90
C ILE A 513 -26.41 -20.54 8.13
N VAL A 514 -27.18 -21.44 8.72
CA VAL A 514 -27.92 -21.23 9.98
C VAL A 514 -27.52 -22.34 10.94
N ILE A 515 -26.88 -21.97 12.05
CA ILE A 515 -26.48 -22.91 13.09
C ILE A 515 -27.19 -22.53 14.37
N HIS A 516 -27.96 -23.46 14.92
CA HIS A 516 -28.68 -23.24 16.17
C HIS A 516 -28.64 -24.44 17.10
N GLY A 517 -28.84 -24.19 18.39
CA GLY A 517 -28.77 -25.23 19.42
C GLY A 517 -28.35 -24.67 20.77
N PRO A 518 -28.03 -25.54 21.75
CA PRO A 518 -27.70 -25.12 23.11
C PRO A 518 -26.54 -24.11 23.18
N GLN A 519 -26.55 -23.27 24.22
CA GLN A 519 -25.46 -22.33 24.47
C GLN A 519 -24.19 -23.05 24.92
N GLY A 520 -23.02 -22.48 24.60
CA GLY A 520 -21.72 -23.00 25.03
C GLY A 520 -21.24 -24.21 24.23
N THR A 521 -21.73 -24.38 23.00
CA THR A 521 -21.33 -25.45 22.07
C THR A 521 -20.19 -25.05 21.13
N GLY A 522 -19.61 -23.85 21.30
CA GLY A 522 -18.51 -23.36 20.47
C GLY A 522 -18.90 -22.68 19.15
N LYS A 523 -20.19 -22.39 18.92
CA LYS A 523 -20.67 -21.69 17.71
C LYS A 523 -19.90 -20.38 17.44
N ASN A 524 -19.92 -19.45 18.41
CA ASN A 524 -19.22 -18.17 18.26
C ASN A 524 -17.71 -18.39 18.16
N LEU A 525 -17.13 -19.28 18.99
CA LEU A 525 -15.69 -19.59 18.97
C LEU A 525 -15.17 -19.91 17.56
N PHE A 526 -15.85 -20.78 16.80
CA PHE A 526 -15.42 -21.13 15.44
C PHE A 526 -15.61 -19.96 14.45
N PHE A 527 -16.78 -19.31 14.48
CA PHE A 527 -17.09 -18.24 13.52
C PHE A 527 -16.39 -16.92 13.82
N ASP A 528 -15.95 -16.68 15.05
CA ASP A 528 -15.09 -15.56 15.42
C ASP A 528 -13.70 -15.72 14.81
N VAL A 529 -13.17 -16.95 14.72
CA VAL A 529 -11.93 -17.25 13.99
C VAL A 529 -12.10 -16.97 12.50
N ILE A 530 -13.20 -17.46 11.88
CA ILE A 530 -13.52 -17.15 10.48
C ILE A 530 -13.65 -15.63 10.28
N LEU A 531 -14.36 -14.93 11.18
CA LEU A 531 -14.51 -13.49 11.13
C LEU A 531 -13.15 -12.78 11.20
N GLY A 532 -12.23 -13.27 12.03
CA GLY A 532 -10.85 -12.83 12.15
C GLY A 532 -10.09 -12.89 10.83
N ILE A 533 -10.26 -13.96 10.04
CA ILE A 533 -9.66 -14.10 8.69
C ILE A 533 -10.07 -12.94 7.77
N TYR A 534 -11.34 -12.53 7.83
CA TYR A 534 -11.84 -11.39 7.05
C TYR A 534 -11.45 -10.03 7.66
N GLY A 535 -11.08 -9.98 8.94
CA GLY A 535 -10.69 -8.77 9.67
C GLY A 535 -11.66 -7.60 9.45
N LYS A 536 -11.16 -6.48 8.91
CA LYS A 536 -11.98 -5.28 8.62
C LYS A 536 -13.11 -5.49 7.59
N TYR A 537 -13.09 -6.60 6.85
CA TYR A 537 -14.13 -7.01 5.91
C TYR A 537 -15.16 -7.97 6.51
N GLY A 538 -14.92 -8.43 7.75
CA GLY A 538 -15.87 -9.14 8.58
C GLY A 538 -16.68 -8.18 9.47
N ARG A 539 -17.93 -8.54 9.80
CA ARG A 539 -18.69 -7.84 10.84
C ARG A 539 -19.72 -8.72 11.56
N ILE A 540 -19.84 -8.56 12.88
CA ILE A 540 -20.99 -9.08 13.64
C ILE A 540 -22.15 -8.09 13.53
N ILE A 541 -23.34 -8.62 13.28
CA ILE A 541 -24.59 -7.89 13.17
C ILE A 541 -25.47 -8.29 14.35
N ASP A 542 -26.02 -7.29 15.03
CA ASP A 542 -27.12 -7.44 15.97
C ASP A 542 -28.46 -6.98 15.35
N GLN A 543 -29.56 -7.17 16.08
CA GLN A 543 -30.89 -6.75 15.62
C GLN A 543 -30.97 -5.25 15.27
N SER A 544 -30.30 -4.40 16.05
CA SER A 544 -30.38 -2.94 15.89
C SER A 544 -29.76 -2.47 14.57
N ALA A 545 -28.65 -3.10 14.15
CA ALA A 545 -27.95 -2.76 12.92
C ALA A 545 -28.79 -3.06 11.65
N ILE A 546 -29.71 -4.04 11.70
CA ILE A 546 -30.60 -4.36 10.57
C ILE A 546 -31.81 -3.39 10.51
N GLU A 547 -32.26 -2.94 11.68
CA GLU A 547 -33.40 -2.04 11.79
C GLU A 547 -33.04 -0.60 11.42
N ASP A 548 -31.78 -0.20 11.63
CA ASP A 548 -31.29 1.15 11.32
C ASP A 548 -31.55 1.52 9.84
N LYS A 549 -31.87 2.80 9.65
CA LYS A 549 -32.04 3.43 8.33
C LYS A 549 -30.68 3.76 7.72
N PHE A 550 -29.67 4.02 8.54
CA PHE A 550 -28.28 4.20 8.14
C PHE A 550 -27.59 2.84 8.19
N ASN A 551 -26.93 2.47 7.09
CA ASN A 551 -26.47 1.11 6.89
C ASN A 551 -25.09 1.06 6.23
N ASP A 552 -24.32 2.14 6.41
CA ASP A 552 -22.91 2.27 6.02
C ASP A 552 -22.02 1.18 6.64
N CYS A 553 -22.44 0.65 7.78
CA CYS A 553 -21.84 -0.51 8.43
C CYS A 553 -21.75 -1.76 7.55
N PHE A 554 -22.61 -1.88 6.53
CA PHE A 554 -22.62 -3.00 5.57
C PHE A 554 -21.73 -2.77 4.34
N GLY A 555 -21.28 -1.53 4.10
CA GLY A 555 -20.40 -1.21 2.98
C GLY A 555 -19.00 -1.77 3.16
N GLY A 556 -18.40 -2.26 2.08
CA GLY A 556 -17.04 -2.80 2.10
C GLY A 556 -16.91 -4.04 2.99
N LYS A 557 -17.83 -5.00 2.87
CA LYS A 557 -17.87 -6.21 3.70
C LYS A 557 -18.04 -7.46 2.84
N LEU A 558 -17.35 -8.52 3.26
CA LEU A 558 -17.33 -9.83 2.59
C LEU A 558 -18.00 -10.93 3.42
N PHE A 559 -17.95 -10.81 4.74
CA PHE A 559 -18.49 -11.80 5.66
C PHE A 559 -19.21 -11.14 6.81
N MET A 560 -20.37 -11.67 7.18
CA MET A 560 -21.16 -11.16 8.29
C MET A 560 -21.68 -12.30 9.15
N LEU A 561 -21.61 -12.10 10.46
CA LEU A 561 -22.14 -13.01 11.46
C LEU A 561 -23.37 -12.37 12.12
N ALA A 562 -24.54 -12.94 11.91
CA ALA A 562 -25.76 -12.53 12.58
C ALA A 562 -25.91 -13.35 13.87
N ASP A 563 -25.59 -12.74 15.01
CA ASP A 563 -25.72 -13.38 16.33
C ASP A 563 -27.03 -12.94 17.00
N GLU A 564 -27.92 -13.89 17.29
CA GLU A 564 -29.21 -13.68 17.99
C GLU A 564 -30.17 -12.64 17.35
N VAL A 565 -30.06 -12.41 16.04
CA VAL A 565 -30.68 -11.27 15.33
C VAL A 565 -32.21 -11.36 15.16
N VAL A 566 -32.86 -12.46 15.53
CA VAL A 566 -34.26 -12.70 15.16
C VAL A 566 -35.12 -13.13 16.33
N ALA A 567 -35.74 -12.16 17.02
CA ALA A 567 -36.78 -12.40 18.01
C ALA A 567 -38.16 -12.65 17.37
N ARG A 568 -39.03 -13.42 18.05
CA ARG A 568 -40.33 -13.91 17.52
C ARG A 568 -41.30 -12.85 16.98
N SER A 569 -41.28 -11.61 17.46
CA SER A 569 -42.24 -10.57 17.07
C SER A 569 -41.94 -9.92 15.71
N ASP A 570 -40.66 -9.85 15.31
CA ASP A 570 -40.19 -9.03 14.18
C ASP A 570 -39.66 -9.85 12.99
N LEU A 571 -39.73 -11.19 13.10
CA LEU A 571 -39.30 -12.19 12.11
C LEU A 571 -39.69 -11.83 10.67
N TYR A 572 -40.92 -11.36 10.43
CA TYR A 572 -41.44 -11.17 9.06
C TYR A 572 -40.88 -9.93 8.34
N HIS A 573 -40.72 -8.80 9.04
CA HIS A 573 -40.19 -7.57 8.43
C HIS A 573 -38.68 -7.69 8.18
N ILE A 574 -37.95 -8.25 9.15
CA ILE A 574 -36.51 -8.49 9.08
C ILE A 574 -36.19 -9.54 7.99
N LYS A 575 -37.00 -10.60 7.85
CA LYS A 575 -36.86 -11.64 6.81
C LYS A 575 -36.77 -11.06 5.41
N ASN A 576 -37.57 -10.04 5.06
CA ASN A 576 -37.53 -9.47 3.71
C ASN A 576 -36.25 -8.67 3.44
N LYS A 577 -35.75 -7.90 4.42
CA LYS A 577 -34.45 -7.22 4.32
C LYS A 577 -33.31 -8.22 4.19
N LEU A 578 -33.31 -9.27 5.01
CA LEU A 578 -32.30 -10.33 4.98
C LEU A 578 -32.33 -11.12 3.66
N LYS A 579 -33.51 -11.41 3.10
CA LYS A 579 -33.63 -12.06 1.77
C LYS A 579 -32.91 -11.27 0.68
N GLY A 580 -33.07 -9.94 0.69
CA GLY A 580 -32.35 -9.03 -0.20
C GLY A 580 -30.85 -9.07 0.03
N LEU A 581 -30.41 -9.03 1.29
CA LEU A 581 -28.99 -9.09 1.64
C LEU A 581 -28.35 -10.42 1.25
N ILE A 582 -29.02 -11.56 1.43
CA ILE A 582 -28.47 -12.90 1.11
C ILE A 582 -28.33 -13.09 -0.41
N THR A 583 -29.32 -12.68 -1.20
CA THR A 583 -29.37 -13.07 -2.64
C THR A 583 -29.14 -11.94 -3.63
N GLY A 584 -29.36 -10.68 -3.24
CA GLY A 584 -29.22 -9.52 -4.12
C GLY A 584 -27.78 -9.30 -4.57
N ASP A 585 -27.61 -8.81 -5.79
CA ASP A 585 -26.28 -8.46 -6.36
C ASP A 585 -25.82 -7.05 -5.96
N ARG A 586 -26.74 -6.23 -5.43
CA ARG A 586 -26.45 -4.86 -4.99
C ARG A 586 -27.08 -4.58 -3.64
N ILE A 587 -26.41 -3.73 -2.87
CA ILE A 587 -26.92 -3.17 -1.61
C ILE A 587 -27.01 -1.66 -1.80
N ARG A 588 -28.14 -1.09 -1.40
CA ARG A 588 -28.26 0.36 -1.27
C ARG A 588 -27.65 0.78 0.06
N ILE A 589 -26.59 1.56 0.00
CA ILE A 589 -25.91 2.13 1.16
C ILE A 589 -26.44 3.56 1.39
N ASN A 590 -26.90 3.83 2.60
CA ASN A 590 -27.42 5.10 3.09
C ASN A 590 -26.49 5.61 4.21
N PRO A 591 -25.42 6.35 3.90
CA PRO A 591 -24.51 6.85 4.91
C PRO A 591 -25.09 8.08 5.62
N LYS A 592 -24.62 8.33 6.85
CA LYS A 592 -24.97 9.56 7.57
C LYS A 592 -24.32 10.77 6.89
N ASN A 593 -25.10 11.82 6.64
CA ASN A 593 -24.65 13.08 6.01
C ASN A 593 -24.10 12.96 4.58
N MET A 594 -24.40 11.87 3.86
CA MET A 594 -24.04 11.70 2.45
C MET A 594 -25.25 11.19 1.64
N ALA A 595 -25.20 11.37 0.33
CA ALA A 595 -26.21 10.81 -0.57
C ALA A 595 -26.13 9.27 -0.55
N ALA A 596 -27.29 8.63 -0.63
CA ALA A 596 -27.36 7.18 -0.79
C ALA A 596 -26.77 6.76 -2.14
N TYR A 597 -26.07 5.63 -2.16
CA TYR A 597 -25.48 5.05 -3.38
C TYR A 597 -25.71 3.53 -3.43
N GLU A 598 -25.54 2.93 -4.60
CA GLU A 598 -25.53 1.48 -4.75
C GLU A 598 -24.10 0.94 -4.74
N GLU A 599 -23.89 -0.13 -3.99
CA GLU A 599 -22.63 -0.89 -3.95
C GLU A 599 -22.90 -2.34 -4.37
N ALA A 600 -21.92 -2.99 -5.00
CA ALA A 600 -21.99 -4.42 -5.28
C ALA A 600 -22.05 -5.23 -3.98
N ASN A 601 -22.94 -6.21 -3.92
CA ASN A 601 -23.13 -7.03 -2.74
C ASN A 601 -22.15 -8.21 -2.74
N HIS A 602 -21.11 -8.11 -1.91
CA HIS A 602 -20.14 -9.20 -1.72
C HIS A 602 -20.30 -9.91 -0.36
N VAL A 603 -21.34 -9.59 0.41
CA VAL A 603 -21.53 -10.08 1.78
C VAL A 603 -21.96 -11.55 1.79
N ASN A 604 -21.30 -12.40 2.58
CA ASN A 604 -21.76 -13.75 2.86
C ASN A 604 -22.17 -13.85 4.33
N LEU A 605 -23.39 -14.34 4.59
CA LEU A 605 -24.02 -14.25 5.90
C LEU A 605 -24.11 -15.63 6.56
N VAL A 606 -23.80 -15.68 7.86
CA VAL A 606 -24.03 -16.83 8.74
C VAL A 606 -24.88 -16.40 9.93
N PHE A 607 -25.86 -17.22 10.30
CA PHE A 607 -26.72 -16.99 11.47
C PHE A 607 -26.36 -17.96 12.59
N LEU A 608 -26.12 -17.41 13.78
CA LEU A 608 -25.95 -18.16 15.01
C LEU A 608 -27.10 -17.83 15.98
N SER A 609 -27.66 -18.85 16.61
CA SER A 609 -28.74 -18.65 17.58
C SER A 609 -28.83 -19.78 18.60
N ASN A 610 -29.39 -19.44 19.75
CA ASN A 610 -29.79 -20.41 20.77
C ASN A 610 -31.30 -20.70 20.73
N GLU A 611 -32.07 -20.01 19.88
CA GLU A 611 -33.50 -20.24 19.73
C GLU A 611 -33.81 -21.51 18.95
N ARG A 612 -34.94 -22.15 19.30
CA ARG A 612 -35.46 -23.28 18.51
C ARG A 612 -35.87 -22.90 17.09
N MET A 613 -36.28 -21.65 16.87
CA MET A 613 -36.71 -21.15 15.57
C MET A 613 -35.97 -19.84 15.23
N PRO A 614 -34.71 -19.92 14.77
CA PRO A 614 -33.88 -18.75 14.53
C PRO A 614 -34.26 -17.98 13.25
N VAL A 615 -34.88 -18.65 12.28
CA VAL A 615 -35.34 -18.06 11.03
C VAL A 615 -36.64 -18.73 10.58
N VAL A 616 -37.53 -17.96 9.94
CA VAL A 616 -38.74 -18.53 9.32
C VAL A 616 -38.43 -18.98 7.90
N LEU A 617 -38.56 -20.28 7.65
CA LEU A 617 -38.29 -20.87 6.33
C LEU A 617 -39.58 -21.15 5.56
N ASP A 618 -39.50 -20.96 4.25
CA ASP A 618 -40.55 -21.37 3.33
C ASP A 618 -40.34 -22.87 2.99
N GLN A 619 -41.39 -23.63 2.64
CA GLN A 619 -41.32 -25.08 2.38
C GLN A 619 -40.40 -25.44 1.19
N ASP A 620 -40.25 -24.53 0.23
CA ASP A 620 -39.38 -24.65 -0.93
C ASP A 620 -38.05 -23.89 -0.76
N ASP A 621 -37.65 -23.59 0.50
CA ASP A 621 -36.45 -22.80 0.73
C ASP A 621 -35.17 -23.49 0.22
N ARG A 622 -34.53 -22.80 -0.71
CA ARG A 622 -33.28 -23.22 -1.37
C ARG A 622 -32.05 -22.43 -0.93
N ARG A 623 -32.16 -21.60 0.12
CA ARG A 623 -31.13 -20.63 0.50
C ARG A 623 -30.42 -21.00 1.79
N HIS A 624 -31.09 -21.65 2.73
CA HIS A 624 -30.56 -21.89 4.07
C HIS A 624 -30.06 -23.33 4.18
N GLN A 625 -28.77 -23.48 4.53
CA GLN A 625 -28.22 -24.69 5.11
C GLN A 625 -28.43 -24.61 6.62
N VAL A 626 -29.28 -25.47 7.18
CA VAL A 626 -29.63 -25.43 8.61
C VAL A 626 -28.97 -26.58 9.33
N ILE A 627 -28.38 -26.30 10.48
CA ILE A 627 -27.65 -27.27 11.30
C ILE A 627 -28.09 -27.11 12.75
N TRP A 628 -28.53 -28.20 13.35
CA TRP A 628 -28.73 -28.29 14.79
C TRP A 628 -27.44 -28.77 15.47
N THR A 629 -26.90 -27.99 16.39
CA THR A 629 -25.68 -28.34 17.12
C THR A 629 -25.98 -29.26 18.30
N PRO A 630 -25.18 -30.34 18.51
CA PRO A 630 -25.31 -31.21 19.67
C PRO A 630 -25.03 -30.49 21.01
N ALA A 631 -25.16 -31.21 22.13
CA ALA A 631 -24.85 -30.69 23.45
C ALA A 631 -23.37 -30.25 23.59
N LYS A 632 -23.06 -29.41 24.58
CA LYS A 632 -21.68 -28.94 24.78
C LYS A 632 -20.73 -30.10 25.11
N LEU A 633 -19.52 -30.04 24.55
CA LEU A 633 -18.41 -30.95 24.89
C LEU A 633 -17.79 -30.64 26.25
N GLY A 634 -16.89 -31.51 26.70
CA GLY A 634 -16.13 -31.33 27.94
C GLY A 634 -15.20 -30.10 27.88
N PRO A 635 -14.86 -29.50 29.03
CA PRO A 635 -14.03 -28.29 29.07
C PRO A 635 -12.65 -28.44 28.41
N ASP A 636 -12.05 -29.64 28.46
CA ASP A 636 -10.71 -29.87 27.94
C ASP A 636 -10.64 -29.74 26.42
N PHE A 637 -11.70 -30.12 25.71
CA PHE A 637 -11.81 -29.92 24.26
C PHE A 637 -11.70 -28.43 23.87
N TYR A 638 -12.37 -27.54 24.60
CA TYR A 638 -12.30 -26.10 24.33
C TYR A 638 -10.96 -25.48 24.73
N LYS A 639 -10.26 -26.04 25.73
CA LYS A 639 -8.89 -25.62 26.06
C LYS A 639 -7.92 -25.97 24.94
N GLU A 640 -8.05 -27.16 24.34
CA GLU A 640 -7.23 -27.55 23.20
C GLU A 640 -7.45 -26.62 22.00
N ILE A 641 -8.69 -26.21 21.73
CA ILE A 641 -8.99 -25.23 20.67
C ILE A 641 -8.37 -23.87 21.00
N ALA A 642 -8.50 -23.39 22.24
CA ALA A 642 -7.89 -22.12 22.64
C ALA A 642 -6.36 -22.15 22.45
N LEU A 643 -5.72 -23.24 22.84
CA LEU A 643 -4.29 -23.46 22.60
C LEU A 643 -3.96 -23.52 21.11
N GLU A 644 -4.78 -24.14 20.28
CA GLU A 644 -4.59 -24.16 18.82
C GLU A 644 -4.67 -22.74 18.24
N ILE A 645 -5.67 -21.95 18.65
CA ILE A 645 -5.82 -20.55 18.22
C ILE A 645 -4.63 -19.70 18.66
N ASP A 646 -4.20 -19.80 19.92
CA ASP A 646 -3.05 -19.06 20.46
C ASP A 646 -1.74 -19.39 19.74
N ASN A 647 -1.64 -20.58 19.12
CA ASN A 647 -0.49 -21.04 18.35
C ASN A 647 -0.63 -20.80 16.83
N GLY A 648 -1.54 -19.92 16.39
CA GLY A 648 -1.71 -19.57 14.97
C GLY A 648 -2.73 -20.44 14.22
N GLY A 649 -3.67 -21.06 14.93
CA GLY A 649 -4.72 -21.89 14.35
C GLY A 649 -5.64 -21.15 13.37
N ALA A 650 -5.78 -19.83 13.51
CA ALA A 650 -6.58 -19.00 12.60
C ALA A 650 -5.93 -18.89 11.21
N GLU A 651 -4.62 -18.63 11.16
CA GLU A 651 -3.81 -18.57 9.94
C GLU A 651 -3.73 -19.95 9.27
N ALA A 652 -3.62 -21.02 10.07
CA ALA A 652 -3.68 -22.40 9.62
C ALA A 652 -5.03 -22.76 9.00
N LEU A 653 -6.14 -22.37 9.63
CA LEU A 653 -7.48 -22.56 9.08
C LEU A 653 -7.66 -21.78 7.77
N HIS A 654 -7.14 -20.55 7.70
CA HIS A 654 -7.14 -19.77 6.46
C HIS A 654 -6.39 -20.50 5.34
N TYR A 655 -5.18 -21.00 5.62
CA TYR A 655 -4.40 -21.79 4.66
C TYR A 655 -5.14 -23.06 4.21
N TYR A 656 -5.75 -23.80 5.15
CA TYR A 656 -6.53 -24.98 4.83
C TYR A 656 -7.70 -24.66 3.88
N LEU A 657 -8.48 -23.62 4.19
CA LEU A 657 -9.65 -23.23 3.39
C LEU A 657 -9.27 -22.74 1.99
N VAL A 658 -8.18 -21.99 1.84
CA VAL A 658 -7.71 -21.52 0.52
C VAL A 658 -7.21 -22.67 -0.35
N ASN A 659 -6.72 -23.76 0.24
CA ASN A 659 -6.23 -24.95 -0.47
C ASN A 659 -7.26 -26.09 -0.58
N LEU A 660 -8.46 -25.93 0.00
CA LEU A 660 -9.49 -26.96 -0.01
C LEU A 660 -10.03 -27.22 -1.43
N PRO A 661 -10.05 -28.48 -1.92
CA PRO A 661 -10.63 -28.80 -3.22
C PRO A 661 -12.16 -28.58 -3.26
N LEU A 662 -12.60 -27.67 -4.14
CA LEU A 662 -14.00 -27.30 -4.27
C LEU A 662 -14.80 -28.25 -5.20
N GLY A 663 -14.16 -28.86 -6.20
CA GLY A 663 -14.84 -29.65 -7.23
C GLY A 663 -15.87 -28.79 -8.00
N ASP A 664 -17.09 -29.30 -8.19
CA ASP A 664 -18.17 -28.59 -8.88
C ASP A 664 -18.90 -27.54 -7.99
N PHE A 665 -18.41 -27.33 -6.77
CA PHE A 665 -19.02 -26.38 -5.83
C PHE A 665 -18.88 -24.95 -6.35
N ASN A 666 -20.01 -24.24 -6.37
CA ASN A 666 -20.13 -22.87 -6.87
C ASN A 666 -21.13 -22.04 -6.01
N PRO A 667 -21.28 -20.72 -6.24
CA PRO A 667 -22.12 -19.84 -5.43
C PRO A 667 -23.61 -20.17 -5.41
N HIS A 668 -24.07 -21.02 -6.35
CA HIS A 668 -25.45 -21.48 -6.49
C HIS A 668 -25.66 -22.91 -6.01
N THR A 669 -24.63 -23.56 -5.45
CA THR A 669 -24.74 -24.91 -4.91
C THR A 669 -25.83 -24.94 -3.84
N LYS A 670 -26.83 -25.79 -4.03
CA LYS A 670 -28.01 -25.83 -3.16
C LYS A 670 -27.63 -26.40 -1.78
N PRO A 671 -28.23 -25.89 -0.70
CA PRO A 671 -28.13 -26.50 0.62
C PRO A 671 -28.71 -27.93 0.61
N LEU A 672 -28.16 -28.78 1.47
CA LEU A 672 -28.67 -30.12 1.71
C LEU A 672 -29.93 -30.07 2.58
N MET A 673 -30.77 -31.10 2.45
CA MET A 673 -31.86 -31.33 3.41
C MET A 673 -31.28 -32.00 4.66
N THR A 674 -31.54 -31.35 5.80
CA THR A 674 -31.16 -31.80 7.14
C THR A 674 -32.41 -31.96 8.00
N ALA A 675 -32.32 -32.74 9.08
CA ALA A 675 -33.43 -32.88 10.02
C ALA A 675 -33.79 -31.51 10.63
N ALA A 676 -32.79 -30.73 11.02
CA ALA A 676 -32.99 -29.37 11.54
C ALA A 676 -33.72 -28.45 10.53
N LYS A 677 -33.39 -28.55 9.24
CA LYS A 677 -34.09 -27.78 8.20
C LYS A 677 -35.55 -28.18 8.06
N GLN A 678 -35.82 -29.49 8.06
CA GLN A 678 -37.17 -30.03 8.00
C GLN A 678 -38.00 -29.55 9.21
N ASP A 679 -37.43 -29.63 10.41
CA ASP A 679 -38.07 -29.16 11.64
C ASP A 679 -38.43 -27.67 11.58
N LEU A 680 -37.52 -26.82 11.09
CA LEU A 680 -37.81 -25.39 10.91
C LEU A 680 -38.88 -25.12 9.86
N GLN A 681 -38.90 -25.88 8.77
CA GLN A 681 -39.94 -25.76 7.73
C GLN A 681 -41.31 -26.18 8.28
N ASP A 682 -41.35 -27.19 9.15
CA ASP A 682 -42.57 -27.66 9.79
C ASP A 682 -43.05 -26.68 10.87
N LEU A 683 -42.15 -26.14 11.69
CA LEU A 683 -42.44 -25.07 12.66
C LEU A 683 -42.91 -23.76 12.00
N SER A 684 -42.46 -23.50 10.76
CA SER A 684 -42.80 -22.30 9.98
C SER A 684 -44.11 -22.44 9.19
N LYS A 685 -44.80 -23.59 9.23
CA LYS A 685 -46.07 -23.79 8.52
C LYS A 685 -47.11 -22.80 9.03
N ASP A 686 -47.76 -22.09 8.10
CA ASP A 686 -48.95 -21.30 8.44
C ASP A 686 -50.02 -22.22 9.06
N SER A 687 -50.75 -21.69 10.03
CA SER A 687 -51.89 -22.32 10.71
C SER A 687 -52.83 -23.07 9.76
N ILE A 688 -53.06 -22.54 8.55
CA ILE A 688 -53.92 -23.17 7.54
C ILE A 688 -53.32 -24.49 7.03
N ILE A 689 -52.00 -24.51 6.77
CA ILE A 689 -51.30 -25.69 6.27
C ILE A 689 -51.20 -26.73 7.37
N ARG A 690 -50.85 -26.31 8.59
CA ARG A 690 -50.79 -27.20 9.75
C ARG A 690 -52.13 -27.86 10.02
N PHE A 691 -53.21 -27.08 10.04
CA PHE A 691 -54.58 -27.58 10.12
C PHE A 691 -54.90 -28.62 9.04
N TYR A 692 -54.61 -28.32 7.78
CA TYR A 692 -54.90 -29.23 6.68
C TYR A 692 -54.10 -30.52 6.78
N ASP A 693 -52.81 -30.45 7.13
CA ASP A 693 -51.95 -31.61 7.29
C ASP A 693 -52.49 -32.51 8.40
N GLU A 694 -52.77 -31.99 9.59
CA GLU A 694 -53.35 -32.74 10.72
C GLU A 694 -54.72 -33.35 10.38
N TRP A 695 -55.57 -32.62 9.65
CA TRP A 695 -56.85 -33.15 9.20
C TRP A 695 -56.65 -34.30 8.19
N ASN A 696 -55.78 -34.11 7.21
CA ASN A 696 -55.52 -35.06 6.13
C ASN A 696 -54.76 -36.31 6.59
N THR A 697 -53.98 -36.23 7.68
CA THR A 697 -53.30 -37.36 8.33
C THR A 697 -54.11 -38.02 9.44
N LYS A 698 -55.35 -37.55 9.68
CA LYS A 698 -56.27 -38.05 10.73
C LYS A 698 -55.79 -37.79 12.17
N GLU A 699 -54.98 -36.75 12.37
CA GLU A 699 -54.54 -36.30 13.70
C GLU A 699 -55.62 -35.47 14.41
N ILE A 700 -56.55 -34.84 13.67
CA ILE A 700 -57.76 -34.24 14.25
C ILE A 700 -58.73 -35.36 14.64
N SER A 701 -58.66 -35.78 15.91
CA SER A 701 -59.47 -36.86 16.45
C SER A 701 -60.98 -36.65 16.20
N GLY A 702 -61.64 -37.71 15.73
CA GLY A 702 -63.08 -37.72 15.50
C GLY A 702 -63.54 -37.05 14.20
N VAL A 703 -62.65 -36.43 13.41
CA VAL A 703 -63.04 -35.73 12.17
C VAL A 703 -62.30 -36.30 10.95
N PRO A 704 -62.96 -37.14 10.12
CA PRO A 704 -62.29 -37.81 9.01
C PRO A 704 -62.00 -36.86 7.81
N PRO A 705 -60.94 -37.11 7.02
CA PRO A 705 -60.63 -36.37 5.81
C PRO A 705 -61.50 -36.84 4.64
N ILE A 706 -62.76 -36.41 4.63
CA ILE A 706 -63.76 -36.74 3.61
C ILE A 706 -64.24 -35.49 2.86
N PRO A 707 -64.87 -35.63 1.69
CA PRO A 707 -65.43 -34.49 0.95
C PRO A 707 -66.43 -33.71 1.80
N ALA A 708 -66.23 -32.40 1.91
CA ALA A 708 -67.04 -31.54 2.75
C ALA A 708 -67.26 -30.15 2.13
N LEU A 709 -68.27 -29.44 2.61
CA LEU A 709 -68.51 -28.06 2.19
C LEU A 709 -67.38 -27.16 2.68
N SER A 710 -67.00 -26.18 1.85
CA SER A 710 -66.00 -25.18 2.24
C SER A 710 -66.40 -24.35 3.48
N GLU A 711 -67.71 -24.30 3.79
CA GLU A 711 -68.25 -23.70 5.01
C GLU A 711 -67.89 -24.52 6.24
N ASP A 712 -68.17 -25.82 6.22
CA ASP A 712 -67.95 -26.70 7.36
C ASP A 712 -66.45 -26.89 7.64
N ILE A 713 -65.63 -26.97 6.58
CA ILE A 713 -64.16 -27.02 6.73
C ILE A 713 -63.63 -25.74 7.36
N TYR A 714 -64.15 -24.58 6.97
CA TYR A 714 -63.74 -23.33 7.60
C TYR A 714 -64.18 -23.27 9.06
N THR A 715 -65.37 -23.76 9.37
CA THR A 715 -65.83 -23.89 10.76
C THR A 715 -64.88 -24.79 11.57
N LEU A 716 -64.53 -25.97 11.07
CA LEU A 716 -63.54 -26.84 11.69
C LEU A 716 -62.20 -26.11 11.92
N TYR A 717 -61.65 -25.46 10.90
CA TYR A 717 -60.43 -24.66 10.98
C TYR A 717 -60.52 -23.59 12.09
N THR A 718 -61.62 -22.84 12.17
CA THR A 718 -61.76 -21.81 13.21
C THR A 718 -61.80 -22.37 14.63
N HIS A 719 -62.38 -23.55 14.82
CA HIS A 719 -62.43 -24.20 16.13
C HIS A 719 -61.09 -24.84 16.49
N TRP A 720 -60.43 -25.47 15.52
CA TRP A 720 -59.06 -25.93 15.66
C TRP A 720 -58.11 -24.78 16.03
N CYS A 721 -58.18 -23.64 15.35
CA CYS A 721 -57.40 -22.45 15.69
C CYS A 721 -57.62 -21.97 17.12
N ARG A 722 -58.86 -22.03 17.63
CA ARG A 722 -59.17 -21.68 19.03
C ARG A 722 -58.52 -22.64 20.02
N ARG A 723 -58.57 -23.96 19.77
CA ARG A 723 -57.92 -24.97 20.62
C ARG A 723 -56.40 -24.79 20.63
N GLU A 724 -55.82 -24.48 19.48
CA GLU A 724 -54.38 -24.27 19.29
C GLU A 724 -53.87 -22.89 19.73
N GLY A 725 -54.76 -21.98 20.16
CA GLY A 725 -54.39 -20.62 20.56
C GLY A 725 -53.92 -19.71 19.42
N VAL A 726 -54.31 -20.01 18.17
CA VAL A 726 -53.91 -19.25 16.97
C VAL A 726 -55.09 -18.46 16.40
N ARG A 727 -54.82 -17.28 15.82
CA ARG A 727 -55.87 -16.47 15.18
C ARG A 727 -56.21 -17.03 13.80
N ALA A 728 -57.49 -17.37 13.58
CA ALA A 728 -57.98 -17.85 12.29
C ALA A 728 -57.87 -16.78 11.18
N ALA A 729 -57.36 -17.19 10.02
CA ALA A 729 -57.36 -16.38 8.80
C ALA A 729 -58.78 -16.25 8.20
N PRO A 730 -59.05 -15.24 7.35
CA PRO A 730 -60.33 -15.11 6.65
C PRO A 730 -60.67 -16.32 5.77
N LYS A 731 -61.95 -16.71 5.72
CA LYS A 731 -62.47 -17.88 4.97
C LYS A 731 -61.91 -18.03 3.56
N ASN A 732 -61.96 -16.98 2.75
CA ASN A 732 -61.51 -17.06 1.36
C ASN A 732 -60.01 -17.38 1.27
N LYS A 733 -59.19 -16.83 2.18
CA LYS A 733 -57.75 -17.11 2.25
C LYS A 733 -57.49 -18.56 2.68
N ALA A 734 -58.17 -19.04 3.71
CA ALA A 734 -58.01 -20.39 4.23
C ALA A 734 -58.39 -21.45 3.19
N ILE A 735 -59.58 -21.33 2.59
CA ILE A 735 -60.08 -22.29 1.60
C ILE A 735 -59.26 -22.25 0.30
N ASP A 736 -58.81 -21.07 -0.15
CA ASP A 736 -57.94 -20.97 -1.33
C ASP A 736 -56.58 -21.63 -1.10
N ALA A 737 -55.98 -21.44 0.08
CA ALA A 737 -54.71 -22.09 0.44
C ALA A 737 -54.84 -23.62 0.53
N ILE A 738 -55.92 -24.13 1.13
CA ILE A 738 -56.21 -25.58 1.18
C ILE A 738 -56.41 -26.15 -0.22
N ALA A 739 -57.19 -25.48 -1.07
CA ALA A 739 -57.53 -25.96 -2.41
C ALA A 739 -56.32 -26.05 -3.35
N LYS A 740 -55.23 -25.30 -3.07
CA LYS A 740 -53.99 -25.33 -3.86
C LYS A 740 -53.04 -26.45 -3.43
N ARG A 741 -53.36 -27.23 -2.39
CA ARG A 741 -52.53 -28.35 -1.94
C ARG A 741 -52.54 -29.47 -2.99
N PRO A 742 -51.39 -30.14 -3.24
CA PRO A 742 -51.35 -31.28 -4.14
C PRO A 742 -52.38 -32.35 -3.76
N GLY A 743 -53.14 -32.84 -4.75
CA GLY A 743 -54.16 -33.87 -4.56
C GLY A 743 -55.53 -33.39 -4.06
N VAL A 744 -55.66 -32.12 -3.63
CA VAL A 744 -56.96 -31.56 -3.21
C VAL A 744 -57.80 -31.16 -4.42
N LYS A 745 -59.08 -31.53 -4.44
CA LYS A 745 -60.03 -31.10 -5.48
C LYS A 745 -61.01 -30.09 -4.90
N LYS A 746 -61.15 -28.94 -5.57
CA LYS A 746 -62.15 -27.90 -5.29
C LYS A 746 -63.14 -27.82 -6.44
N GLU A 747 -64.37 -28.23 -6.20
CA GLU A 747 -65.40 -28.34 -7.23
C GLU A 747 -66.72 -27.73 -6.76
N ARG A 748 -67.55 -27.29 -7.70
CA ARG A 748 -68.91 -26.80 -7.39
C ARG A 748 -69.92 -27.84 -7.86
N LYS A 749 -70.43 -28.65 -6.92
CA LYS A 749 -71.30 -29.81 -7.22
C LYS A 749 -72.61 -29.76 -6.44
N ARG A 750 -73.61 -30.48 -6.95
CA ARG A 750 -74.88 -30.74 -6.25
C ARG A 750 -74.72 -31.99 -5.37
N TYR A 751 -75.42 -32.04 -4.25
CA TYR A 751 -75.41 -33.17 -3.33
C TYR A 751 -76.82 -33.43 -2.80
N LEU A 752 -77.07 -34.66 -2.34
CA LEU A 752 -78.33 -35.05 -1.70
C LEU A 752 -78.30 -34.68 -0.21
N ASN A 753 -79.31 -33.97 0.25
CA ASN A 753 -79.55 -33.67 1.65
C ASN A 753 -80.75 -34.51 2.13
N GLY A 754 -80.50 -35.56 2.91
CA GLY A 754 -81.51 -36.57 3.24
C GLY A 754 -81.80 -37.54 2.09
N VAL A 755 -83.03 -38.08 2.04
CA VAL A 755 -83.37 -39.24 1.18
C VAL A 755 -83.63 -38.87 -0.29
N SER A 756 -84.04 -37.63 -0.60
CA SER A 756 -84.43 -37.25 -1.98
C SER A 756 -84.24 -35.78 -2.37
N MET A 757 -83.78 -34.90 -1.47
CA MET A 757 -83.65 -33.47 -1.74
C MET A 757 -82.27 -33.14 -2.33
N VAL A 758 -82.22 -32.72 -3.60
CA VAL A 758 -80.97 -32.29 -4.26
C VAL A 758 -80.75 -30.81 -4.02
N GLU A 759 -79.67 -30.47 -3.34
CA GLU A 759 -79.30 -29.10 -3.01
C GLU A 759 -78.69 -28.36 -4.22
N ASN A 760 -78.76 -27.03 -4.18
CA ASN A 760 -78.11 -26.17 -5.17
C ASN A 760 -76.58 -26.37 -5.17
N PRO A 761 -75.88 -26.13 -6.30
CA PRO A 761 -74.43 -26.35 -6.38
C PRO A 761 -73.64 -25.52 -5.37
N LYS A 762 -72.99 -26.19 -4.41
CA LYS A 762 -72.11 -25.59 -3.40
C LYS A 762 -70.64 -25.95 -3.65
N THR A 763 -69.73 -25.20 -3.02
CA THR A 763 -68.29 -25.47 -3.12
C THR A 763 -67.91 -26.60 -2.18
N ILE A 764 -67.42 -27.70 -2.74
CA ILE A 764 -66.97 -28.88 -2.03
C ILE A 764 -65.45 -29.01 -2.18
N ILE A 765 -64.78 -29.32 -1.08
CA ILE A 765 -63.35 -29.64 -1.06
C ILE A 765 -63.21 -31.12 -0.75
N THR A 766 -62.49 -31.84 -1.61
CA THR A 766 -62.12 -33.23 -1.39
C THR A 766 -60.63 -33.28 -1.03
N PRO A 767 -60.27 -33.70 0.20
CA PRO A 767 -58.87 -33.79 0.61
C PRO A 767 -58.14 -34.91 -0.14
N ALA A 768 -56.82 -34.83 -0.18
CA ALA A 768 -55.99 -35.74 -0.98
C ALA A 768 -56.12 -37.22 -0.55
N ASN A 769 -56.31 -37.47 0.75
CA ASN A 769 -56.46 -38.82 1.31
C ASN A 769 -57.93 -39.26 1.47
N ALA A 770 -58.88 -38.58 0.81
CA ALA A 770 -60.27 -39.01 0.81
C ALA A 770 -60.43 -40.36 0.10
N GLU A 771 -61.23 -41.24 0.67
CA GLU A 771 -61.62 -42.49 0.00
C GLU A 771 -62.33 -42.18 -1.32
N GLU A 772 -62.02 -42.95 -2.37
CA GLU A 772 -62.72 -42.80 -3.64
C GLU A 772 -64.15 -43.33 -3.56
N MET A 773 -65.04 -42.77 -4.38
CA MET A 773 -66.41 -43.22 -4.47
C MET A 773 -66.46 -44.68 -4.97
N SER A 774 -67.08 -45.57 -4.21
CA SER A 774 -67.25 -46.96 -4.61
C SER A 774 -68.09 -47.09 -5.89
N PRO A 775 -67.76 -48.03 -6.80
CA PRO A 775 -68.54 -48.27 -8.01
C PRO A 775 -69.99 -48.66 -7.67
N GLY A 776 -70.98 -47.87 -8.10
CA GLY A 776 -72.41 -48.13 -7.90
C GLY A 776 -73.17 -47.06 -7.12
N ASN A 777 -72.48 -46.13 -6.45
CA ASN A 777 -73.12 -44.99 -5.79
C ASN A 777 -73.36 -43.83 -6.76
N SER A 778 -74.47 -43.11 -6.60
CA SER A 778 -74.65 -41.83 -7.31
C SER A 778 -73.74 -40.76 -6.69
N GLU A 779 -73.08 -39.96 -7.51
CA GLU A 779 -72.14 -38.93 -7.04
C GLU A 779 -72.79 -37.95 -6.04
N ALA A 780 -74.02 -37.52 -6.32
CA ALA A 780 -74.78 -36.65 -5.42
C ALA A 780 -75.10 -37.32 -4.07
N GLY A 781 -75.35 -38.64 -4.06
CA GLY A 781 -75.65 -39.41 -2.85
C GLY A 781 -74.42 -39.63 -1.99
N TRP A 782 -73.30 -40.00 -2.63
CA TRP A 782 -72.02 -40.17 -1.96
C TRP A 782 -71.49 -38.86 -1.37
N LEU A 783 -71.56 -37.75 -2.12
CA LEU A 783 -71.22 -36.42 -1.60
C LEU A 783 -72.14 -36.03 -0.43
N GLY A 784 -73.44 -36.31 -0.54
CA GLY A 784 -74.41 -36.04 0.52
C GLY A 784 -74.11 -36.76 1.83
N PHE A 785 -73.80 -38.05 1.74
CA PHE A 785 -73.38 -38.86 2.90
C PHE A 785 -72.12 -38.30 3.56
N ASN A 786 -71.07 -38.02 2.78
CA ASN A 786 -69.80 -37.51 3.32
C ASN A 786 -69.95 -36.11 3.93
N ILE A 787 -70.71 -35.21 3.30
CA ILE A 787 -70.96 -33.87 3.81
C ILE A 787 -71.69 -33.92 5.16
N ASN A 788 -72.73 -34.74 5.28
CA ASN A 788 -73.47 -34.88 6.55
C ASN A 788 -72.60 -35.51 7.64
N ASN A 789 -71.89 -36.60 7.33
CA ASN A 789 -70.97 -37.24 8.27
C ASN A 789 -69.87 -36.27 8.75
N PHE A 790 -69.32 -35.48 7.84
CA PHE A 790 -68.31 -34.47 8.18
C PHE A 790 -68.91 -33.40 9.10
N LYS A 791 -70.10 -32.90 8.78
CA LYS A 791 -70.79 -31.89 9.59
C LYS A 791 -71.06 -32.39 11.01
N ASP A 792 -71.58 -33.60 11.15
CA ASP A 792 -71.82 -34.24 12.46
C ASP A 792 -70.51 -34.40 13.24
N SER A 793 -69.43 -34.82 12.57
CA SER A 793 -68.09 -34.93 13.16
C SER A 793 -67.55 -33.56 13.63
N VAL A 794 -67.77 -32.50 12.85
CA VAL A 794 -67.37 -31.13 13.22
C VAL A 794 -68.19 -30.64 14.41
N ASP A 795 -69.48 -30.94 14.47
CA ASP A 795 -70.33 -30.55 15.60
C ASP A 795 -69.91 -31.25 16.90
N ALA A 796 -69.61 -32.56 16.85
CA ALA A 796 -69.02 -33.28 17.98
C ALA A 796 -67.68 -32.69 18.42
N TYR A 797 -66.80 -32.33 17.48
CA TYR A 797 -65.53 -31.67 17.76
C TYR A 797 -65.71 -30.28 18.40
N LYS A 798 -66.83 -29.57 18.15
CA LYS A 798 -67.12 -28.30 18.84
C LYS A 798 -67.51 -28.53 20.30
N GLU A 799 -68.31 -29.54 20.57
CA GLU A 799 -68.84 -29.80 21.92
C GLU A 799 -67.73 -30.20 22.89
N ASP A 800 -66.79 -31.01 22.43
CA ASP A 800 -65.58 -31.40 23.16
C ASP A 800 -64.63 -30.20 23.47
N SER A 801 -64.85 -29.03 22.86
CA SER A 801 -64.08 -27.80 23.16
C SER A 801 -64.69 -26.89 24.23
N ARG A 802 -65.86 -27.26 24.78
CA ARG A 802 -66.57 -26.51 25.84
C ARG A 802 -66.46 -27.15 27.23
N ALA A 803 -65.94 -28.37 27.31
CA ALA A 803 -65.52 -29.03 28.55
C ALA A 803 -64.07 -28.66 28.86
#